data_AF-A0A2N1NGD4-F1
#
_entry.id   AF-A0A2N1NGD4-F1
#
_cell.length_a   1.000
_cell.length_b   1.000
_cell.length_c   1.000
_cell.angle_alpha   90.00
_cell.angle_beta   90.00
_cell.angle_gamma   90.00
#
_symmetry.space_group_name_H-M   'P 1'
#
loop_
_entity.id
_entity.type
_entity.pdbx_description
1 polymer ?
#
loop_
_entity_poly.entity_id
_entity_poly.type
_entity_poly.pdbx_seq_one_letter_code
_entity_poly.pdbx_strand_id
1 'polypeptide(L)'
;MAKKTDLAIEATTAVIDYTDTIISSVELTTSVVIPLSQFIPLIRDVSEIFSKVTDLYRSAQHNKNITMILMERISTANISVNILQAREDLLTSIYYKSLQRLVQVLHNMIKFIEDITQYNTVQKFLGAKKIENGFKELCKEYDSSMTLLNFNPLVNFNTENEDKIVKEDIEQLVKFQEALVESMNDVKQNVFHTNDQMNSVVERISEMAIIMQSMQSNMNSMTYTVDNKIQKRIDNIFRISSLPFEDYEEADEEGRGYKIYKLRKYVHIKTKDEFAFKVVDPSHINEVKNQVTILMKLKDCQNIINFYGLTSDGFKTYLVTEWAEKGSLREYILNHEQNIDLKLKIKIAYDIAKGLNFLNSVKMVHRDIKSENILITHHDIAKITNFSRRFDDDAGNIDISKENVRYNAPEILRRGFTGEKEKKDKYSKYDTKCEVYSFGILLWEIAERKIPYEQFKDFIEVMRKVVGGYREKFRAGTDIPKKYQDLVNKSVDSNPGSRPIFSRMLTDLQDIFRNLEAPTSRPISNIAPPVRKMTQSTIEAIEDYAINLDSDSFNTVWDSFDYMTLNKAIELHKTDSKKDKKILYKCFDTYAEMDNPKAKYWKAYYISKGWSNLECSEKEKHKLSVQLFKAAADYGEEFPDAQLRYALMVMQGKGVKPDKDEAIKYFLKAAKNGHFVAMFNIATYYYSRHEYELGNYYMISSANKGFEQAINYCKKKNISY
;
A
#
# COMPACT_ATOMS: atom_id res chain seq x y z
N MET A 1 -7.82 69.76 19.41
CA MET A 1 -6.83 69.93 18.33
C MET A 1 -7.40 69.33 17.05
N ALA A 2 -8.40 70.01 16.49
CA ALA A 2 -8.74 69.93 15.08
C ALA A 2 -8.02 71.10 14.40
N LYS A 3 -7.55 70.91 13.16
CA LYS A 3 -6.55 71.70 12.40
C LYS A 3 -5.13 71.13 12.45
N LYS A 4 -4.93 69.97 11.80
CA LYS A 4 -3.64 69.61 11.18
C LYS A 4 -3.75 68.54 10.08
N THR A 5 -4.87 68.52 9.34
CA THR A 5 -5.15 67.53 8.27
C THR A 5 -5.48 68.10 6.90
N ASP A 6 -5.39 69.42 6.68
CA ASP A 6 -5.79 70.03 5.40
C ASP A 6 -4.63 70.67 4.60
N LEU A 7 -3.37 70.25 4.81
CA LEU A 7 -2.22 70.75 4.04
C LEU A 7 -1.35 69.65 3.41
N ALA A 8 -1.82 68.40 3.38
CA ALA A 8 -1.10 67.27 2.78
C ALA A 8 -1.82 66.63 1.59
N ILE A 9 -2.89 67.25 1.08
CA ILE A 9 -3.71 66.70 -0.02
C ILE A 9 -3.43 67.40 -1.37
N GLU A 10 -2.82 68.58 -1.41
CA GLU A 10 -2.50 69.27 -2.67
C GLU A 10 -1.08 69.02 -3.22
N ALA A 11 -0.23 68.26 -2.52
CA ALA A 11 1.12 67.91 -3.02
C ALA A 11 1.17 66.57 -3.77
N THR A 12 0.16 65.71 -3.64
CA THR A 12 0.16 64.36 -4.22
C THR A 12 -0.52 64.28 -5.59
N THR A 13 -1.31 65.29 -5.98
CA THR A 13 -2.01 65.30 -7.27
C THR A 13 -1.13 65.78 -8.43
N ALA A 14 0.07 66.32 -8.16
CA ALA A 14 1.00 66.78 -9.19
C ALA A 14 2.11 65.75 -9.53
N VAL A 15 2.16 64.59 -8.85
CA VAL A 15 3.13 63.51 -9.14
C VAL A 15 2.53 62.45 -10.08
N ILE A 16 1.21 62.46 -10.29
CA ILE A 16 0.49 61.43 -11.06
C ILE A 16 0.61 61.65 -12.58
N ASP A 17 1.01 62.83 -13.06
CA ASP A 17 1.13 63.09 -14.51
C ASP A 17 2.56 62.90 -15.07
N TYR A 18 3.51 62.43 -14.25
CA TYR A 18 4.86 62.05 -14.70
C TYR A 18 5.17 60.55 -14.60
N THR A 19 4.32 59.77 -13.91
CA THR A 19 4.50 58.31 -13.77
C THR A 19 3.87 57.52 -14.92
N ASP A 20 2.81 58.03 -15.56
CA ASP A 20 2.13 57.33 -16.66
C ASP A 20 2.85 57.43 -18.01
N THR A 21 3.91 58.24 -18.11
CA THR A 21 4.77 58.28 -19.31
C THR A 21 6.07 57.47 -19.15
N ILE A 22 6.40 56.97 -17.94
CA ILE A 22 7.61 56.16 -17.69
C ILE A 22 7.30 54.65 -17.62
N ILE A 23 6.03 54.26 -17.53
CA ILE A 23 5.60 52.84 -17.50
C ILE A 23 5.55 52.19 -18.90
N SER A 24 5.94 52.89 -19.97
CA SER A 24 6.15 52.26 -21.30
C SER A 24 7.61 51.92 -21.63
N SER A 25 8.58 52.11 -20.73
CA SER A 25 10.00 51.93 -21.11
C SER A 25 10.97 51.30 -20.11
N VAL A 26 10.60 50.92 -18.88
CA VAL A 26 11.56 50.24 -17.98
C VAL A 26 10.87 49.22 -17.08
N GLU A 27 10.72 47.99 -17.57
CA GLU A 27 10.95 46.72 -16.85
C GLU A 27 10.73 45.51 -17.77
N LEU A 28 11.47 45.49 -18.89
CA LEU A 28 12.02 44.22 -19.37
C LEU A 28 13.08 43.81 -18.33
N THR A 29 12.62 43.25 -17.20
CA THR A 29 13.53 42.61 -16.25
C THR A 29 14.20 41.47 -17.01
N THR A 30 15.51 41.62 -17.23
CA THR A 30 16.35 40.61 -17.84
C THR A 30 16.31 39.37 -16.96
N SER A 31 15.44 38.42 -17.28
CA SER A 31 15.38 37.16 -16.57
C SER A 31 16.73 36.49 -16.74
N VAL A 32 17.53 36.46 -15.67
CA VAL A 32 18.85 35.82 -15.71
C VAL A 32 18.63 34.36 -16.08
N VAL A 33 19.25 33.94 -17.18
CA VAL A 33 19.23 32.54 -17.61
C VAL A 33 20.00 31.75 -16.56
N ILE A 34 19.31 30.83 -15.88
CA ILE A 34 19.93 29.96 -14.89
C ILE A 34 20.35 28.67 -15.60
N PRO A 35 21.61 28.22 -15.42
CA PRO A 35 22.05 26.96 -16.01
C PRO A 35 21.14 25.81 -15.59
N LEU A 36 20.81 24.95 -16.54
CA LEU A 36 19.96 23.79 -16.30
C LEU A 36 20.50 22.87 -15.18
N SER A 37 21.82 22.90 -14.98
CA SER A 37 22.51 22.21 -13.88
C SER A 37 21.91 22.50 -12.50
N GLN A 38 21.41 23.72 -12.28
CA GLN A 38 20.79 24.11 -11.01
C GLN A 38 19.36 23.55 -10.89
N PHE A 39 18.66 23.32 -11.99
CA PHE A 39 17.31 22.75 -12.00
C PHE A 39 17.30 21.22 -11.82
N ILE A 40 18.38 20.54 -12.21
CA ILE A 40 18.46 19.07 -12.18
C ILE A 40 18.17 18.47 -10.79
N PRO A 41 18.73 18.97 -9.68
CA PRO A 41 18.39 18.49 -8.34
C PRO A 41 16.90 18.60 -8.04
N LEU A 42 16.29 19.75 -8.33
CA LEU A 42 14.85 19.98 -8.08
C LEU A 42 13.98 19.02 -8.90
N ILE A 43 14.31 18.76 -10.17
CA ILE A 43 13.58 17.81 -11.01
C ILE A 43 13.72 16.37 -10.48
N ARG A 44 14.92 15.99 -10.01
CA ARG A 44 15.15 14.69 -9.37
C ARG A 44 14.31 14.54 -8.11
N ASP A 45 14.28 15.56 -7.26
CA ASP A 45 13.50 15.56 -6.01
C ASP A 45 12.01 15.33 -6.29
N VAL A 46 11.44 15.97 -7.33
CA VAL A 46 10.05 15.72 -7.75
C VAL A 46 9.83 14.26 -8.16
N SER A 47 10.78 13.66 -8.89
CA SER A 47 10.69 12.26 -9.33
C SER A 47 10.76 11.28 -8.14
N GLU A 48 11.64 11.54 -7.18
CA GLU A 48 11.75 10.75 -5.94
C GLU A 48 10.49 10.84 -5.09
N ILE A 49 9.93 12.04 -4.94
CA ILE A 49 8.64 12.27 -4.24
C ILE A 49 7.52 11.44 -4.90
N PHE A 50 7.43 11.46 -6.22
CA PHE A 50 6.42 10.70 -6.95
C PHE A 50 6.54 9.18 -6.73
N SER A 51 7.77 8.65 -6.80
CA SER A 51 8.02 7.23 -6.52
C SER A 51 7.59 6.86 -5.11
N LYS A 52 7.98 7.66 -4.11
CA LYS A 52 7.69 7.37 -2.70
C LYS A 52 6.18 7.45 -2.40
N VAL A 53 5.46 8.43 -2.96
CA VAL A 53 3.99 8.51 -2.83
C VAL A 53 3.29 7.32 -3.48
N THR A 54 3.81 6.80 -4.60
CA THR A 54 3.24 5.61 -5.25
C THR A 54 3.30 4.39 -4.33
N ASP A 55 4.38 4.22 -3.58
CA ASP A 55 4.52 3.11 -2.63
C ASP A 55 3.66 3.30 -1.37
N LEU A 56 3.54 4.54 -0.87
CA LEU A 56 2.61 4.89 0.21
C LEU A 56 1.16 4.59 -0.20
N TYR A 57 0.74 4.98 -1.40
CA TYR A 57 -0.60 4.70 -1.91
C TYR A 57 -0.91 3.19 -2.00
N ARG A 58 0.07 2.38 -2.43
CA ARG A 58 -0.08 0.92 -2.52
C ARG A 58 -0.25 0.28 -1.15
N SER A 59 0.45 0.79 -0.15
CA SER A 59 0.43 0.26 1.23
C SER A 59 -0.63 0.88 2.13
N ALA A 60 -1.25 1.99 1.72
CA ALA A 60 -2.25 2.72 2.48
C ALA A 60 -3.48 1.85 2.82
N GLN A 61 -3.79 1.78 4.11
CA GLN A 61 -4.98 1.09 4.64
C GLN A 61 -6.17 2.06 4.81
N HIS A 62 -5.90 3.35 4.96
CA HIS A 62 -6.87 4.43 5.19
C HIS A 62 -6.55 5.63 4.30
N ASN A 63 -7.51 6.56 4.15
CA ASN A 63 -7.36 7.81 3.39
C ASN A 63 -6.81 7.58 1.97
N LYS A 64 -7.22 6.46 1.36
CA LYS A 64 -6.66 6.00 0.09
C LYS A 64 -7.09 6.89 -1.07
N ASN A 65 -8.31 7.43 -1.04
CA ASN A 65 -8.78 8.34 -2.09
C ASN A 65 -8.14 9.72 -1.95
N ILE A 66 -7.98 10.23 -0.72
CA ILE A 66 -7.22 11.47 -0.46
C ILE A 66 -5.78 11.32 -1.00
N THR A 67 -5.15 10.19 -0.72
CA THR A 67 -3.79 9.88 -1.19
C THR A 67 -3.73 9.77 -2.71
N MET A 68 -4.74 9.16 -3.34
CA MET A 68 -4.85 9.06 -4.80
C MET A 68 -4.89 10.45 -5.45
N ILE A 69 -5.73 11.35 -4.93
CA ILE A 69 -5.90 12.70 -5.45
C ILE A 69 -4.59 13.51 -5.35
N LEU A 70 -3.89 13.43 -4.21
CA LEU A 70 -2.60 14.08 -4.05
C LEU A 70 -1.52 13.43 -4.93
N MET A 71 -1.54 12.11 -5.09
CA MET A 71 -0.64 11.38 -5.99
C MET A 71 -0.83 11.80 -7.46
N GLU A 72 -2.07 12.00 -7.92
CA GLU A 72 -2.38 12.49 -9.27
C GLU A 72 -1.82 13.90 -9.52
N ARG A 73 -1.92 14.79 -8.52
CA ARG A 73 -1.28 16.12 -8.55
C ARG A 73 0.25 16.02 -8.62
N ILE A 74 0.85 15.21 -7.76
CA ILE A 74 2.30 14.97 -7.77
C ILE A 74 2.76 14.38 -9.11
N SER A 75 1.99 13.44 -9.67
CA SER A 75 2.24 12.86 -11.00
C SER A 75 2.22 13.93 -12.10
N THR A 76 1.21 14.81 -12.06
CA THR A 76 1.06 15.92 -13.03
C THR A 76 2.24 16.90 -12.92
N ALA A 77 2.68 17.23 -11.70
CA ALA A 77 3.87 18.04 -11.48
C ALA A 77 5.13 17.34 -12.02
N ASN A 78 5.29 16.04 -11.74
CA ASN A 78 6.42 15.26 -12.24
C ASN A 78 6.49 15.25 -13.78
N ILE A 79 5.37 15.07 -14.46
CA ILE A 79 5.30 15.15 -15.93
C ILE A 79 5.70 16.55 -16.40
N SER A 80 5.12 17.59 -15.79
CA SER A 80 5.33 18.99 -16.17
C SER A 80 6.79 19.43 -16.01
N VAL A 81 7.40 19.07 -14.87
CA VAL A 81 8.78 19.40 -14.54
C VAL A 81 9.77 18.62 -15.45
N ASN A 82 9.44 17.41 -15.88
CA ASN A 82 10.26 16.68 -16.85
C ASN A 82 10.25 17.28 -18.26
N ILE A 83 9.21 18.04 -18.64
CA ILE A 83 9.17 18.78 -19.92
C ILE A 83 10.26 19.87 -19.98
N LEU A 84 10.74 20.37 -18.83
CA LEU A 84 11.82 21.37 -18.74
C LEU A 84 13.13 20.92 -19.40
N GLN A 85 13.38 19.61 -19.42
CA GLN A 85 14.57 19.02 -20.04
C GLN A 85 14.63 19.26 -21.57
N ALA A 86 13.51 19.69 -22.18
CA ALA A 86 13.35 19.91 -23.61
C ALA A 86 13.16 21.39 -24.00
N ARG A 87 13.06 22.32 -23.04
CA ARG A 87 12.62 23.72 -23.23
C ARG A 87 13.61 24.71 -22.60
N GLU A 88 14.56 25.21 -23.40
CA GLU A 88 15.57 26.19 -22.96
C GLU A 88 14.96 27.56 -22.58
N ASP A 89 13.81 27.88 -23.15
CA ASP A 89 13.04 29.11 -22.91
C ASP A 89 12.51 29.25 -21.46
N LEU A 90 12.45 28.14 -20.72
CA LEU A 90 11.92 28.11 -19.36
C LEU A 90 13.03 28.23 -18.28
N LEU A 91 14.30 28.30 -18.67
CA LEU A 91 15.45 28.31 -17.75
C LEU A 91 15.76 29.70 -17.18
N THR A 92 14.76 30.33 -16.59
CA THR A 92 14.87 31.69 -16.04
C THR A 92 14.92 31.68 -14.52
N SER A 93 15.49 32.72 -13.92
CA SER A 93 15.54 32.89 -12.45
C SER A 93 14.15 32.93 -11.79
N ILE A 94 13.14 33.45 -12.49
CA ILE A 94 11.74 33.47 -12.04
C ILE A 94 11.18 32.04 -12.01
N TYR A 95 11.47 31.27 -13.06
CA TYR A 95 11.04 29.88 -13.16
C TYR A 95 11.71 28.99 -12.11
N TYR A 96 13.00 29.20 -11.86
CA TYR A 96 13.75 28.49 -10.83
C TYR A 96 13.14 28.66 -9.44
N LYS A 97 12.86 29.90 -9.04
CA LYS A 97 12.19 30.19 -7.76
C LYS A 97 10.81 29.55 -7.67
N SER A 98 10.06 29.58 -8.77
CA SER A 98 8.73 28.97 -8.85
C SER A 98 8.80 27.45 -8.72
N LEU A 99 9.83 26.81 -9.29
CA LEU A 99 10.06 25.37 -9.15
C LEU A 99 10.48 24.99 -7.73
N GLN A 100 11.33 25.78 -7.07
CA GLN A 100 11.67 25.58 -5.65
C GLN A 100 10.43 25.63 -4.76
N ARG A 101 9.52 26.59 -5.03
CA ARG A 101 8.24 26.67 -4.32
C ARG A 101 7.40 25.42 -4.53
N LEU A 102 7.29 24.94 -5.78
CA LEU A 102 6.57 23.69 -6.08
C LEU A 102 7.18 22.49 -5.34
N VAL A 103 8.50 22.32 -5.38
CA VAL A 103 9.19 21.22 -4.67
C VAL A 103 8.89 21.24 -3.17
N GLN A 104 8.87 22.43 -2.55
CA GLN A 104 8.50 22.57 -1.15
C GLN A 104 7.06 22.13 -0.88
N VAL A 105 6.11 22.51 -1.73
CA VAL A 105 4.71 22.08 -1.61
C VAL A 105 4.60 20.56 -1.77
N LEU A 106 5.32 19.96 -2.71
CA LEU A 106 5.33 18.51 -2.92
C LEU A 106 5.93 17.77 -1.71
N HIS A 107 6.95 18.34 -1.05
CA HIS A 107 7.47 17.83 0.22
C HIS A 107 6.45 17.92 1.37
N ASN A 108 5.67 19.00 1.44
CA ASN A 108 4.59 19.12 2.41
C ASN A 108 3.49 18.08 2.15
N MET A 109 3.14 17.85 0.87
CA MET A 109 2.16 16.83 0.47
C MET A 109 2.59 15.43 0.85
N ILE A 110 3.84 15.03 0.58
CA ILE A 110 4.30 13.68 0.94
C ILE A 110 4.31 13.47 2.45
N LYS A 111 4.73 14.47 3.23
CA LYS A 111 4.70 14.39 4.70
C LYS A 111 3.27 14.24 5.21
N PHE A 112 2.33 15.00 4.64
CA PHE A 112 0.91 14.86 4.97
C PHE A 112 0.36 13.48 4.59
N ILE A 113 0.72 12.95 3.42
CA ILE A 113 0.34 11.58 3.01
C ILE A 113 0.88 10.55 4.01
N GLU A 114 2.13 10.67 4.43
CA GLU A 114 2.70 9.80 5.46
C GLU A 114 1.88 9.85 6.76
N ASP A 115 1.58 11.05 7.25
CA ASP A 115 0.81 11.26 8.49
C ASP A 115 -0.60 10.66 8.42
N ILE A 116 -1.29 10.76 7.27
CA ILE A 116 -2.68 10.28 7.15
C ILE A 116 -2.79 8.81 6.73
N THR A 117 -1.73 8.21 6.18
CA THR A 117 -1.73 6.79 5.73
C THR A 117 -1.11 5.84 6.75
N GLN A 118 -0.21 6.34 7.61
CA GLN A 118 0.54 5.52 8.57
C GLN A 118 0.04 5.70 10.01
N TYR A 119 -0.65 4.70 10.55
CA TYR A 119 -1.02 4.64 11.97
C TYR A 119 0.13 4.14 12.88
N ASN A 120 1.26 3.77 12.28
CA ASN A 120 2.28 2.90 12.85
C ASN A 120 3.51 3.63 13.43
N THR A 121 3.56 4.96 13.44
CA THR A 121 4.82 5.68 13.70
C THR A 121 4.66 6.89 14.63
N VAL A 122 4.12 6.72 15.85
CA VAL A 122 4.21 7.73 16.94
C VAL A 122 3.69 9.15 16.55
N GLN A 123 2.99 9.28 15.42
CA GLN A 123 2.49 10.55 14.94
C GLN A 123 1.17 10.82 15.64
N LYS A 124 1.09 11.98 16.30
CA LYS A 124 -0.13 12.47 16.93
C LYS A 124 -1.27 12.43 15.91
N PHE A 125 -2.41 11.89 16.31
CA PHE A 125 -3.54 11.79 15.41
C PHE A 125 -3.99 13.18 14.92
N LEU A 126 -4.15 13.27 13.60
CA LEU A 126 -4.76 14.42 12.94
C LEU A 126 -6.27 14.25 13.00
N GLY A 127 -6.94 15.09 13.79
CA GLY A 127 -8.40 15.14 13.80
C GLY A 127 -8.97 15.34 12.40
N ALA A 128 -10.17 14.81 12.15
CA ALA A 128 -10.90 14.94 10.88
C ALA A 128 -10.80 16.34 10.25
N LYS A 129 -11.02 17.39 11.06
CA LYS A 129 -10.92 18.78 10.63
C LYS A 129 -9.52 19.22 10.22
N LYS A 130 -8.47 18.68 10.84
CA LYS A 130 -7.07 18.92 10.44
C LYS A 130 -6.73 18.23 9.13
N ILE A 131 -7.24 17.02 8.91
CA ILE A 131 -7.07 16.31 7.62
C ILE A 131 -7.77 17.10 6.50
N GLU A 132 -9.02 17.50 6.72
CA GLU A 132 -9.77 18.28 5.73
C GLU A 132 -9.08 19.62 5.41
N ASN A 133 -8.71 20.39 6.44
CA ASN A 133 -8.04 21.67 6.25
C ASN A 133 -6.66 21.50 5.59
N GLY A 134 -5.85 20.55 6.05
CA GLY A 134 -4.52 20.30 5.51
C GLY A 134 -4.56 19.87 4.05
N PHE A 135 -5.51 19.00 3.67
CA PHE A 135 -5.73 18.64 2.27
C PHE A 135 -6.07 19.86 1.42
N LYS A 136 -7.03 20.69 1.87
CA LYS A 136 -7.48 21.90 1.15
C LYS A 136 -6.36 22.93 0.98
N GLU A 137 -5.60 23.17 2.04
CA GLU A 137 -4.45 24.09 2.02
C GLU A 137 -3.37 23.61 1.05
N LEU A 138 -3.01 22.32 1.09
CA LEU A 138 -2.01 21.74 0.18
C LEU A 138 -2.46 21.79 -1.28
N CYS A 139 -3.72 21.47 -1.59
CA CYS A 139 -4.26 21.60 -2.94
C CYS A 139 -4.16 23.04 -3.44
N LYS A 140 -4.54 24.02 -2.61
CA LYS A 140 -4.45 25.45 -2.96
C LYS A 140 -3.00 25.91 -3.18
N GLU A 141 -2.07 25.48 -2.33
CA GLU A 141 -0.65 25.79 -2.48
C GLU A 141 -0.08 25.20 -3.79
N TYR A 142 -0.48 23.98 -4.12
CA TYR A 142 -0.08 23.30 -5.35
C TYR A 142 -0.64 24.01 -6.58
N ASP A 143 -1.94 24.29 -6.61
CA ASP A 143 -2.59 24.96 -7.74
C ASP A 143 -1.98 26.34 -7.99
N SER A 144 -1.68 27.08 -6.91
CA SER A 144 -0.97 28.36 -6.97
C SER A 144 0.44 28.21 -7.56
N SER A 145 1.17 27.16 -7.18
CA SER A 145 2.54 26.91 -7.64
C SER A 145 2.58 26.45 -9.10
N MET A 146 1.62 25.63 -9.53
CA MET A 146 1.47 25.20 -10.93
C MET A 146 1.07 26.36 -11.85
N THR A 147 0.20 27.26 -11.37
CA THR A 147 -0.19 28.47 -12.11
C THR A 147 1.01 29.40 -12.34
N LEU A 148 1.86 29.60 -11.32
CA LEU A 148 3.08 30.42 -11.42
C LEU A 148 4.09 29.87 -12.44
N LEU A 149 4.14 28.55 -12.60
CA LEU A 149 4.98 27.89 -13.60
C LEU A 149 4.37 27.91 -15.01
N ASN A 150 3.16 28.49 -15.18
CA ASN A 150 2.38 28.48 -16.41
C ASN A 150 2.18 27.06 -16.99
N PHE A 151 2.20 26.06 -16.11
CA PHE A 151 1.82 24.71 -16.48
C PHE A 151 0.31 24.64 -16.43
N ASN A 152 -0.32 24.67 -17.60
CA ASN A 152 -1.75 24.40 -17.66
C ASN A 152 -1.94 22.90 -17.42
N PRO A 153 -2.51 22.46 -16.29
CA PRO A 153 -2.64 21.04 -16.03
C PRO A 153 -3.58 20.44 -17.08
N LEU A 154 -3.14 19.38 -17.77
CA LEU A 154 -3.97 18.60 -18.71
C LEU A 154 -5.18 17.95 -18.00
N VAL A 155 -5.17 17.91 -16.67
CA VAL A 155 -6.20 17.35 -15.80
C VAL A 155 -6.87 18.49 -15.03
N ASN A 156 -8.20 18.63 -15.19
CA ASN A 156 -8.99 19.59 -14.44
C ASN A 156 -9.50 18.94 -13.14
N PHE A 157 -8.96 19.35 -11.99
CA PHE A 157 -9.35 18.82 -10.69
C PHE A 157 -10.68 19.45 -10.25
N ASN A 158 -11.73 18.63 -10.09
CA ASN A 158 -13.06 19.12 -9.70
C ASN A 158 -13.20 19.17 -8.17
N THR A 159 -13.18 20.38 -7.62
CA THR A 159 -13.26 20.66 -6.17
C THR A 159 -14.52 20.12 -5.50
N GLU A 160 -15.68 20.12 -6.16
CA GLU A 160 -16.93 19.61 -5.56
C GLU A 160 -16.91 18.07 -5.39
N ASN A 161 -16.31 17.36 -6.35
CA ASN A 161 -16.14 15.92 -6.25
C ASN A 161 -15.07 15.56 -5.20
N GLU A 162 -14.00 16.34 -5.11
CA GLU A 162 -12.94 16.14 -4.11
C GLU A 162 -13.46 16.32 -2.68
N ASP A 163 -14.27 17.35 -2.41
CA ASP A 163 -14.88 17.57 -1.09
C ASP A 163 -15.73 16.38 -0.64
N LYS A 164 -16.48 15.76 -1.55
CA LYS A 164 -17.27 14.56 -1.26
C LYS A 164 -16.36 13.37 -0.94
N ILE A 165 -15.31 13.16 -1.73
CA ILE A 165 -14.35 12.07 -1.54
C ILE A 165 -13.61 12.20 -0.20
N VAL A 166 -13.16 13.41 0.14
CA VAL A 166 -12.49 13.70 1.42
C VAL A 166 -13.40 13.39 2.60
N LYS A 167 -14.68 13.80 2.53
CA LYS A 167 -15.67 13.47 3.58
C LYS A 167 -15.86 11.97 3.72
N GLU A 168 -15.99 11.24 2.63
CA GLU A 168 -16.15 9.78 2.66
C GLU A 168 -14.95 9.06 3.29
N ASP A 169 -13.71 9.47 2.97
CA ASP A 169 -12.49 8.90 3.57
C ASP A 169 -12.38 9.24 5.07
N ILE A 170 -12.69 10.48 5.45
CA ILE A 170 -12.69 10.92 6.86
C ILE A 170 -13.76 10.16 7.66
N GLU A 171 -14.97 10.01 7.13
CA GLU A 171 -16.04 9.25 7.79
C GLU A 171 -15.64 7.79 8.00
N GLN A 172 -15.00 7.16 7.01
CA GLN A 172 -14.50 5.79 7.16
C GLN A 172 -13.40 5.68 8.22
N LEU A 173 -12.49 6.66 8.28
CA LEU A 173 -11.46 6.72 9.30
C LEU A 173 -12.07 6.86 10.70
N VAL A 174 -13.01 7.80 10.89
CA VAL A 174 -13.69 8.01 12.17
C VAL A 174 -14.41 6.74 12.63
N LYS A 175 -15.19 6.10 11.76
CA LYS A 175 -15.88 4.84 12.08
C LYS A 175 -14.91 3.73 12.48
N PHE A 176 -13.78 3.62 11.78
CA PHE A 176 -12.74 2.67 12.15
C PHE A 176 -12.19 2.95 13.55
N GLN A 177 -11.99 4.22 13.90
CA GLN A 177 -11.45 4.62 15.19
C GLN A 177 -12.44 4.40 16.33
N GLU A 178 -13.71 4.76 16.13
CA GLU A 178 -14.79 4.42 17.06
C GLU A 178 -14.80 2.93 17.36
N ALA A 179 -14.66 2.10 16.32
CA ALA A 179 -14.66 0.66 16.48
C ALA A 179 -13.39 0.11 17.18
N LEU A 180 -12.23 0.79 17.07
CA LEU A 180 -11.05 0.47 17.87
C LEU A 180 -11.25 0.83 19.35
N VAL A 181 -11.84 2.00 19.63
CA VAL A 181 -12.15 2.44 20.99
C VAL A 181 -13.16 1.48 21.63
N GLU A 182 -14.22 1.08 20.91
CA GLU A 182 -15.19 0.08 21.36
C GLU A 182 -14.57 -1.31 21.63
N SER A 183 -13.41 -1.61 21.04
CA SER A 183 -12.73 -2.89 21.27
C SER A 183 -11.93 -2.96 22.56
N MET A 184 -11.67 -1.82 23.23
CA MET A 184 -10.83 -1.74 24.44
C MET A 184 -11.63 -1.77 25.75
N ASN A 185 -11.10 -2.47 26.77
CA ASN A 185 -11.75 -2.76 28.05
C ASN A 185 -11.96 -1.54 28.98
N ASP A 186 -11.16 -0.48 28.85
CA ASP A 186 -11.12 0.65 29.81
C ASP A 186 -12.15 1.76 29.55
N VAL A 187 -12.90 1.71 28.45
CA VAL A 187 -13.87 2.77 28.13
C VAL A 187 -15.19 2.45 28.82
N LYS A 188 -15.23 2.67 30.14
CA LYS A 188 -16.49 2.80 30.87
C LYS A 188 -17.39 3.75 30.08
N GLN A 189 -18.56 3.25 29.71
CA GLN A 189 -19.64 4.04 29.15
C GLN A 189 -19.81 5.32 29.98
N ASN A 190 -19.36 6.46 29.46
CA ASN A 190 -19.92 7.79 29.61
C ASN A 190 -18.96 8.84 29.01
N VAL A 191 -19.47 9.54 27.98
CA VAL A 191 -18.88 10.73 27.32
C VAL A 191 -17.78 10.44 26.29
N PHE A 192 -18.18 9.94 25.12
CA PHE A 192 -17.39 10.07 23.89
C PHE A 192 -17.46 11.53 23.44
N HIS A 193 -16.34 12.27 23.33
CA HIS A 193 -16.19 13.44 22.43
C HIS A 193 -14.81 14.15 22.40
N THR A 194 -13.72 13.69 23.02
CA THR A 194 -12.43 14.40 22.91
C THR A 194 -11.40 13.69 22.03
N ASN A 195 -10.77 14.44 21.11
CA ASN A 195 -9.63 13.97 20.32
C ASN A 195 -8.52 13.37 21.21
N ASP A 196 -8.41 13.82 22.46
CA ASP A 196 -7.37 13.41 23.42
C ASP A 196 -7.52 11.96 23.92
N GLN A 197 -8.75 11.49 24.16
CA GLN A 197 -8.97 10.08 24.52
C GLN A 197 -8.67 9.16 23.34
N MET A 198 -9.04 9.58 22.14
CA MET A 198 -8.74 8.84 20.93
C MET A 198 -7.24 8.82 20.65
N ASN A 199 -6.54 9.94 20.85
CA ASN A 199 -5.08 10.02 20.82
C ASN A 199 -4.45 9.02 21.80
N SER A 200 -4.96 8.93 23.03
CA SER A 200 -4.44 7.99 24.03
C SER A 200 -4.63 6.51 23.62
N VAL A 201 -5.79 6.17 23.05
CA VAL A 201 -6.04 4.82 22.50
C VAL A 201 -5.13 4.52 21.32
N VAL A 202 -4.99 5.47 20.39
CA VAL A 202 -4.07 5.40 19.25
C VAL A 202 -2.64 5.16 19.75
N GLU A 203 -2.17 5.97 20.69
CA GLU A 203 -0.83 5.88 21.28
C GLU A 203 -0.59 4.51 21.91
N ARG A 204 -1.53 4.00 22.73
CA ARG A 204 -1.45 2.65 23.31
C ARG A 204 -1.35 1.56 22.24
N ILE A 205 -2.18 1.63 21.19
CA ILE A 205 -2.18 0.66 20.08
C ILE A 205 -0.86 0.75 19.28
N SER A 206 -0.36 1.95 19.03
CA SER A 206 0.91 2.17 18.32
C SER A 206 2.09 1.67 19.14
N GLU A 207 2.13 1.93 20.46
CA GLU A 207 3.12 1.37 21.37
C GLU A 207 3.08 -0.16 21.37
N MET A 208 1.88 -0.74 21.45
CA MET A 208 1.70 -2.19 21.33
C MET A 208 2.24 -2.69 19.99
N ALA A 209 1.91 -2.05 18.87
CA ALA A 209 2.38 -2.44 17.55
C ALA A 209 3.91 -2.40 17.45
N ILE A 210 4.57 -1.36 17.97
CA ILE A 210 6.03 -1.25 18.01
C ILE A 210 6.63 -2.39 18.84
N ILE A 211 6.06 -2.65 20.02
CA ILE A 211 6.48 -3.76 20.88
C ILE A 211 6.33 -5.09 20.13
N MET A 212 5.19 -5.33 19.48
CA MET A 212 4.94 -6.55 18.70
C MET A 212 5.94 -6.72 17.56
N GLN A 213 6.23 -5.66 16.81
CA GLN A 213 7.21 -5.69 15.74
C GLN A 213 8.62 -5.96 16.26
N SER A 214 9.02 -5.34 17.37
CA SER A 214 10.33 -5.58 18.00
C SER A 214 10.47 -7.01 18.52
N MET A 215 9.39 -7.59 19.06
CA MET A 215 9.35 -8.98 19.48
C MET A 215 9.46 -9.91 18.27
N GLN A 216 8.85 -9.54 17.14
CA GLN A 216 8.88 -10.33 15.90
C GLN A 216 10.22 -10.24 15.17
N SER A 217 10.88 -9.08 15.14
CA SER A 217 12.21 -8.91 14.51
C SER A 217 13.30 -9.62 15.30
N ASN A 218 13.24 -9.59 16.63
CA ASN A 218 14.23 -10.24 17.49
C ASN A 218 14.14 -11.77 17.46
N MET A 219 12.99 -12.33 17.08
CA MET A 219 12.82 -13.77 16.88
C MET A 219 13.39 -14.27 15.55
N ASN A 220 13.46 -13.42 14.51
CA ASN A 220 14.05 -13.79 13.22
C ASN A 220 15.60 -13.76 13.23
N SER A 221 16.23 -13.25 14.29
CA SER A 221 17.69 -13.15 14.45
C SER A 221 18.30 -14.37 15.16
N MET A 222 17.58 -15.50 15.25
CA MET A 222 17.96 -16.65 16.07
C MET A 222 19.10 -17.47 15.45
N THR A 223 20.32 -16.91 15.43
CA THR A 223 21.52 -17.73 15.65
C THR A 223 21.47 -18.24 17.09
N TYR A 224 21.78 -19.53 17.30
CA TYR A 224 21.70 -20.30 18.55
C TYR A 224 22.60 -19.78 19.71
N THR A 225 22.41 -18.54 20.11
CA THR A 225 22.87 -17.98 21.38
C THR A 225 21.74 -17.10 21.90
N VAL A 226 20.97 -17.65 22.83
CA VAL A 226 19.89 -16.93 23.54
C VAL A 226 20.45 -15.62 24.08
N ASP A 227 19.97 -14.49 23.59
CA ASP A 227 20.39 -13.17 24.05
C ASP A 227 19.88 -13.00 25.50
N ASN A 228 20.80 -13.01 26.46
CA ASN A 228 20.56 -12.98 27.92
C ASN A 228 19.65 -11.82 28.37
N LYS A 229 19.50 -10.78 27.54
CA LYS A 229 18.66 -9.60 27.80
C LYS A 229 17.17 -9.85 27.54
N ILE A 230 16.84 -10.70 26.56
CA ILE A 230 15.46 -11.10 26.24
C ILE A 230 14.94 -12.06 27.30
N GLN A 231 15.74 -13.08 27.66
CA GLN A 231 15.37 -14.04 28.69
C GLN A 231 15.12 -13.35 30.03
N LYS A 232 15.97 -12.40 30.44
CA LYS A 232 15.75 -11.59 31.66
C LYS A 232 14.48 -10.74 31.64
N ARG A 233 14.06 -10.22 30.47
CA ARG A 233 12.81 -9.45 30.33
C ARG A 233 11.59 -10.37 30.43
N ILE A 234 11.63 -11.51 29.77
CA ILE A 234 10.60 -12.56 29.84
C ILE A 234 10.48 -13.03 31.30
N ASP A 235 11.59 -13.39 31.93
CA ASP A 235 11.62 -13.85 33.33
C ASP A 235 11.09 -12.78 34.30
N ASN A 236 11.34 -11.49 34.06
CA ASN A 236 10.76 -10.41 34.88
C ASN A 236 9.24 -10.29 34.70
N ILE A 237 8.70 -10.46 33.49
CA ILE A 237 7.25 -10.46 33.26
C ILE A 237 6.60 -11.63 33.99
N PHE A 238 7.21 -12.82 33.93
CA PHE A 238 6.74 -14.00 34.64
C PHE A 238 6.92 -13.91 36.17
N ARG A 239 7.90 -13.16 36.66
CA ARG A 239 8.07 -12.86 38.11
C ARG A 239 7.01 -11.90 38.65
N ILE A 240 6.64 -10.87 37.88
CA ILE A 240 5.59 -9.89 38.26
C ILE A 240 4.20 -10.54 38.18
N SER A 241 4.05 -11.58 37.36
CA SER A 241 2.79 -12.29 37.08
C SER A 241 2.81 -13.72 37.62
N SER A 242 3.41 -13.94 38.79
CA SER A 242 3.47 -15.29 39.36
C SER A 242 2.05 -15.78 39.64
N LEU A 243 1.69 -16.94 39.07
CA LEU A 243 0.43 -17.65 39.34
C LEU A 243 0.78 -18.91 40.14
N PRO A 244 0.85 -18.85 41.48
CA PRO A 244 1.12 -20.03 42.30
C PRO A 244 0.04 -21.08 42.06
N PHE A 245 0.42 -22.31 41.72
CA PHE A 245 -0.56 -23.34 41.41
C PHE A 245 -1.44 -23.65 42.62
N GLU A 246 -0.89 -23.49 43.82
CA GLU A 246 -1.52 -23.73 45.11
C GLU A 246 -2.67 -22.75 45.42
N ASP A 247 -2.75 -21.62 44.72
CA ASP A 247 -3.85 -20.67 44.85
C ASP A 247 -5.11 -21.11 44.06
N TYR A 248 -5.08 -22.25 43.37
CA TYR A 248 -6.17 -22.74 42.52
C TYR A 248 -6.64 -24.15 42.92
N GLU A 249 -7.96 -24.36 42.89
CA GLU A 249 -8.59 -25.67 43.09
C GLU A 249 -9.25 -26.16 41.78
N GLU A 250 -9.05 -27.43 41.44
CA GLU A 250 -9.68 -28.02 40.25
C GLU A 250 -11.19 -28.19 40.49
N ALA A 251 -12.01 -27.68 39.56
CA ALA A 251 -13.46 -27.63 39.71
C ALA A 251 -14.22 -28.62 38.81
N ASP A 252 -13.52 -29.34 37.93
CA ASP A 252 -14.13 -30.24 36.95
C ASP A 252 -13.33 -31.56 36.84
N GLU A 253 -13.92 -32.68 37.30
CA GLU A 253 -13.28 -34.01 37.24
C GLU A 253 -13.27 -34.59 35.80
N GLU A 254 -14.15 -34.09 34.91
CA GLU A 254 -14.30 -34.53 33.52
C GLU A 254 -14.01 -33.39 32.52
N GLY A 255 -12.74 -32.98 32.43
CA GLY A 255 -12.32 -31.90 31.53
C GLY A 255 -12.84 -32.01 30.07
N ARG A 256 -13.07 -30.84 29.45
CA ARG A 256 -13.61 -30.72 28.08
C ARG A 256 -12.53 -30.95 27.01
N GLY A 257 -12.83 -31.76 25.98
CA GLY A 257 -12.03 -31.87 24.74
C GLY A 257 -11.56 -33.27 24.32
N TYR A 258 -10.92 -33.35 23.14
CA TYR A 258 -10.32 -34.58 22.59
C TYR A 258 -9.25 -35.16 23.53
N LYS A 259 -9.21 -36.50 23.63
CA LYS A 259 -8.43 -37.35 24.57
C LYS A 259 -6.94 -37.03 24.80
N ILE A 260 -6.32 -36.10 24.08
CA ILE A 260 -4.87 -35.82 24.12
C ILE A 260 -4.55 -34.43 24.73
N TYR A 261 -5.51 -33.49 24.81
CA TYR A 261 -5.24 -32.09 25.25
C TYR A 261 -6.31 -31.52 26.20
N LYS A 262 -6.64 -32.23 27.29
CA LYS A 262 -7.73 -31.85 28.21
C LYS A 262 -7.55 -30.44 28.77
N LEU A 263 -8.47 -29.55 28.42
CA LEU A 263 -8.66 -28.26 29.09
C LEU A 263 -9.34 -28.54 30.44
N ARG A 264 -8.81 -27.98 31.52
CA ARG A 264 -9.35 -28.18 32.88
C ARG A 264 -9.83 -26.87 33.46
N LYS A 265 -10.95 -26.92 34.19
CA LYS A 265 -11.50 -25.78 34.90
C LYS A 265 -10.89 -25.71 36.30
N TYR A 266 -10.34 -24.56 36.63
CA TYR A 266 -9.82 -24.25 37.97
C TYR A 266 -10.53 -23.02 38.52
N VAL A 267 -10.62 -22.94 39.85
CA VAL A 267 -11.16 -21.78 40.55
C VAL A 267 -10.09 -21.24 41.49
N HIS A 268 -9.86 -19.93 41.48
CA HIS A 268 -8.92 -19.32 42.43
C HIS A 268 -9.54 -19.33 43.83
N ILE A 269 -8.81 -19.87 44.80
CA ILE A 269 -9.34 -20.21 46.13
C ILE A 269 -9.90 -18.98 46.85
N LYS A 270 -9.23 -17.83 46.72
CA LYS A 270 -9.59 -16.58 47.43
C LYS A 270 -10.65 -15.75 46.71
N THR A 271 -10.49 -15.55 45.42
CA THR A 271 -11.36 -14.64 44.64
C THR A 271 -12.59 -15.35 44.09
N LYS A 272 -12.55 -16.69 44.00
CA LYS A 272 -13.56 -17.53 43.36
C LYS A 272 -13.74 -17.27 41.87
N ASP A 273 -12.77 -16.63 41.24
CA ASP A 273 -12.72 -16.47 39.79
C ASP A 273 -12.41 -17.80 39.09
N GLU A 274 -12.97 -17.99 37.90
CA GLU A 274 -12.84 -19.22 37.11
C GLU A 274 -11.78 -19.09 36.00
N PHE A 275 -10.98 -20.14 35.84
CA PHE A 275 -9.84 -20.18 34.93
C PHE A 275 -9.82 -21.46 34.10
N ALA A 276 -9.23 -21.37 32.91
CA ALA A 276 -8.98 -22.51 32.06
C ALA A 276 -7.48 -22.83 32.06
N PHE A 277 -7.14 -24.08 32.43
CA PHE A 277 -5.76 -24.56 32.46
C PHE A 277 -5.56 -25.52 31.30
N LYS A 278 -4.65 -25.17 30.38
CA LYS A 278 -4.27 -26.00 29.24
C LYS A 278 -2.85 -26.51 29.44
N VAL A 279 -2.67 -27.83 29.41
CA VAL A 279 -1.34 -28.45 29.50
C VAL A 279 -0.48 -28.00 28.31
N VAL A 280 0.74 -27.55 28.59
CA VAL A 280 1.73 -27.16 27.60
C VAL A 280 2.68 -28.33 27.36
N ASP A 281 2.90 -28.67 26.08
CA ASP A 281 3.91 -29.64 25.71
C ASP A 281 5.31 -29.08 26.05
N PRO A 282 6.14 -29.80 26.85
CA PRO A 282 7.50 -29.38 27.17
C PRO A 282 8.35 -29.00 25.94
N SER A 283 8.11 -29.61 24.77
CA SER A 283 8.87 -29.28 23.55
C SER A 283 8.60 -27.87 23.02
N HIS A 284 7.43 -27.30 23.31
CA HIS A 284 6.99 -25.99 22.81
C HIS A 284 7.02 -24.89 23.88
N ILE A 285 7.59 -25.15 25.06
CA ILE A 285 7.49 -24.23 26.22
C ILE A 285 8.07 -22.83 25.95
N ASN A 286 9.16 -22.73 25.17
CA ASN A 286 9.76 -21.44 24.83
C ASN A 286 8.89 -20.62 23.86
N GLU A 287 8.23 -21.29 22.91
CA GLU A 287 7.25 -20.65 22.04
C GLU A 287 6.05 -20.16 22.84
N VAL A 288 5.54 -20.97 23.79
CA VAL A 288 4.44 -20.56 24.66
C VAL A 288 4.84 -19.38 25.54
N LYS A 289 6.06 -19.33 26.09
CA LYS A 289 6.55 -18.17 26.86
C LYS A 289 6.57 -16.88 26.04
N ASN A 290 7.01 -16.98 24.78
CA ASN A 290 6.99 -15.88 23.82
C ASN A 290 5.56 -15.43 23.49
N GLN A 291 4.64 -16.39 23.32
CA GLN A 291 3.21 -16.12 23.13
C GLN A 291 2.61 -15.39 24.32
N VAL A 292 2.78 -15.92 25.52
CA VAL A 292 2.19 -15.35 26.74
C VAL A 292 2.63 -13.91 26.94
N THR A 293 3.89 -13.58 26.67
CA THR A 293 4.40 -12.20 26.77
C THR A 293 3.63 -11.24 25.85
N ILE A 294 3.37 -11.65 24.62
CA ILE A 294 2.59 -10.89 23.64
C ILE A 294 1.11 -10.83 24.05
N LEU A 295 0.54 -11.95 24.44
CA LEU A 295 -0.88 -12.10 24.73
C LEU A 295 -1.31 -11.35 25.99
N MET A 296 -0.44 -11.29 27.01
CA MET A 296 -0.66 -10.45 28.19
C MET A 296 -0.72 -8.95 27.86
N LYS A 297 -0.16 -8.51 26.72
CA LYS A 297 -0.30 -7.13 26.23
C LYS A 297 -1.61 -6.91 25.48
N LEU A 298 -2.28 -7.96 25.01
CA LEU A 298 -3.58 -7.87 24.32
C LEU A 298 -4.77 -7.92 25.27
N LYS A 299 -4.55 -8.08 26.58
CA LYS A 299 -5.59 -8.13 27.62
C LYS A 299 -6.52 -6.93 27.64
N ASP A 300 -6.12 -5.83 27.00
CA ASP A 300 -6.89 -4.61 26.92
C ASP A 300 -8.02 -4.71 25.89
N CYS A 301 -8.07 -5.75 25.05
CA CYS A 301 -9.16 -5.97 24.09
C CYS A 301 -10.21 -6.95 24.62
N GLN A 302 -11.49 -6.57 24.56
CA GLN A 302 -12.59 -7.37 25.12
C GLN A 302 -12.86 -8.66 24.35
N ASN A 303 -12.60 -8.65 23.03
CA ASN A 303 -12.88 -9.75 22.12
C ASN A 303 -11.67 -10.67 21.86
N ILE A 304 -10.62 -10.53 22.66
CA ILE A 304 -9.48 -11.46 22.73
C ILE A 304 -9.56 -12.18 24.08
N ILE A 305 -9.29 -13.49 24.07
CA ILE A 305 -9.28 -14.27 25.31
C ILE A 305 -8.20 -13.72 26.26
N ASN A 306 -8.52 -13.54 27.53
CA ASN A 306 -7.58 -13.05 28.52
C ASN A 306 -6.55 -14.13 28.86
N PHE A 307 -5.27 -13.77 28.77
CA PHE A 307 -4.14 -14.61 29.18
C PHE A 307 -3.57 -14.08 30.48
N TYR A 308 -3.49 -14.96 31.47
CA TYR A 308 -2.98 -14.61 32.80
C TYR A 308 -1.51 -14.97 32.97
N GLY A 309 -1.05 -16.06 32.34
CA GLY A 309 0.35 -16.48 32.44
C GLY A 309 0.54 -17.99 32.31
N LEU A 310 1.65 -18.45 32.88
CA LEU A 310 1.98 -19.87 33.04
C LEU A 310 2.00 -20.22 34.52
N THR A 311 1.55 -21.43 34.86
CA THR A 311 1.68 -22.02 36.19
C THR A 311 2.18 -23.46 36.09
N SER A 312 2.63 -24.05 37.20
CA SER A 312 3.19 -25.40 37.23
C SER A 312 2.84 -26.09 38.54
N ASP A 313 2.44 -27.36 38.47
CA ASP A 313 2.21 -28.23 39.64
C ASP A 313 3.48 -29.01 40.06
N GLY A 314 4.62 -28.68 39.44
CA GLY A 314 5.90 -29.38 39.61
C GLY A 314 6.15 -30.49 38.60
N PHE A 315 5.11 -31.01 37.93
CA PHE A 315 5.21 -32.07 36.92
C PHE A 315 4.81 -31.59 35.53
N LYS A 316 3.81 -30.71 35.45
CA LYS A 316 3.24 -30.17 34.22
C LYS A 316 3.22 -28.65 34.27
N THR A 317 3.48 -28.03 33.13
CA THR A 317 3.28 -26.59 32.94
C THR A 317 1.92 -26.36 32.28
N TYR A 318 1.18 -25.38 32.78
CA TYR A 318 -0.15 -25.01 32.30
C TYR A 318 -0.14 -23.57 31.79
N LEU A 319 -0.81 -23.36 30.66
CA LEU A 319 -1.21 -22.06 30.16
C LEU A 319 -2.55 -21.67 30.78
N VAL A 320 -2.58 -20.53 31.46
CA VAL A 320 -3.75 -20.05 32.19
C VAL A 320 -4.45 -18.95 31.41
N THR A 321 -5.71 -19.19 31.06
CA THR A 321 -6.60 -18.22 30.39
C THR A 321 -7.90 -18.04 31.17
N GLU A 322 -8.71 -17.06 30.77
CA GLU A 322 -10.09 -17.00 31.27
C GLU A 322 -10.88 -18.23 30.86
N TRP A 323 -11.82 -18.61 31.71
CA TRP A 323 -12.78 -19.67 31.41
C TRP A 323 -13.92 -19.11 30.56
N ALA A 324 -14.28 -19.84 29.51
CA ALA A 324 -15.42 -19.52 28.65
C ALA A 324 -16.50 -20.59 28.82
N GLU A 325 -17.59 -20.23 29.49
CA GLU A 325 -18.56 -21.15 30.05
C GLU A 325 -19.30 -21.96 28.98
N LYS A 326 -19.57 -21.32 27.82
CA LYS A 326 -20.30 -21.91 26.70
C LYS A 326 -19.39 -22.63 25.69
N GLY A 327 -18.09 -22.75 25.99
CA GLY A 327 -17.13 -23.49 25.17
C GLY A 327 -16.75 -22.80 23.87
N SER A 328 -16.32 -23.58 22.88
CA SER A 328 -16.00 -23.08 21.55
C SER A 328 -17.26 -22.75 20.75
N LEU A 329 -17.17 -21.83 19.79
CA LEU A 329 -18.26 -21.49 18.90
C LEU A 329 -18.71 -22.71 18.07
N ARG A 330 -17.80 -23.63 17.75
CA ARG A 330 -18.15 -24.89 17.08
C ARG A 330 -19.10 -25.73 17.94
N GLU A 331 -18.75 -25.97 19.20
CA GLU A 331 -19.61 -26.67 20.16
C GLU A 331 -20.92 -25.91 20.37
N TYR A 332 -20.83 -24.58 20.50
CA TYR A 332 -21.97 -23.70 20.70
C TYR A 332 -23.00 -23.77 19.56
N ILE A 333 -22.55 -23.80 18.31
CA ILE A 333 -23.42 -23.90 17.13
C ILE A 333 -24.08 -25.28 17.02
N LEU A 334 -23.32 -26.35 17.30
CA LEU A 334 -23.75 -27.73 17.16
C LEU A 334 -24.63 -28.21 18.32
N ASN A 335 -24.50 -27.63 19.51
CA ASN A 335 -25.36 -27.96 20.64
C ASN A 335 -26.79 -27.43 20.38
N HIS A 336 -27.68 -28.35 19.99
CA HIS A 336 -29.03 -28.07 19.49
C HIS A 336 -30.02 -27.50 20.53
N GLU A 337 -29.64 -27.40 21.79
CA GLU A 337 -30.51 -26.90 22.87
C GLU A 337 -30.58 -25.36 22.93
N GLN A 338 -29.60 -24.64 22.38
CA GLN A 338 -29.63 -23.18 22.36
C GLN A 338 -30.16 -22.64 21.02
N ASN A 339 -31.28 -21.92 21.08
CA ASN A 339 -31.82 -21.23 19.92
C ASN A 339 -31.01 -19.95 19.65
N ILE A 340 -30.04 -20.04 18.73
CA ILE A 340 -29.24 -18.89 18.29
C ILE A 340 -30.07 -18.09 17.28
N ASP A 341 -30.70 -17.01 17.77
CA ASP A 341 -31.47 -16.10 16.94
C ASP A 341 -30.59 -15.25 16.00
N LEU A 342 -31.23 -14.57 15.06
CA LEU A 342 -30.52 -13.74 14.08
C LEU A 342 -29.67 -12.64 14.72
N LYS A 343 -30.18 -12.02 15.80
CA LYS A 343 -29.49 -10.95 16.51
C LYS A 343 -28.20 -11.46 17.13
N LEU A 344 -28.24 -12.61 17.80
CA LEU A 344 -27.08 -13.24 18.42
C LEU A 344 -26.04 -13.69 17.38
N LYS A 345 -26.47 -14.24 16.23
CA LYS A 345 -25.54 -14.56 15.12
C LYS A 345 -24.73 -13.35 14.68
N ILE A 346 -25.42 -12.21 14.48
CA ILE A 346 -24.77 -10.98 14.02
C ILE A 346 -23.94 -10.35 15.14
N LYS A 347 -24.36 -10.45 16.40
CA LYS A 347 -23.54 -10.06 17.55
C LYS A 347 -22.23 -10.84 17.62
N ILE A 348 -22.28 -12.17 17.50
CA ILE A 348 -21.08 -13.03 17.50
C ILE A 348 -20.15 -12.64 16.35
N ALA A 349 -20.69 -12.46 15.14
CA ALA A 349 -19.92 -11.99 13.98
C ALA A 349 -19.26 -10.64 14.23
N TYR A 350 -19.99 -9.69 14.82
CA TYR A 350 -19.51 -8.36 15.18
C TYR A 350 -18.39 -8.42 16.24
N ASP A 351 -18.58 -9.24 17.28
CA ASP A 351 -17.59 -9.48 18.33
C ASP A 351 -16.27 -10.03 17.77
N ILE A 352 -16.33 -11.02 16.87
CA ILE A 352 -15.14 -11.56 16.20
C ILE A 352 -14.47 -10.49 15.32
N ALA A 353 -15.26 -9.68 14.59
CA ALA A 353 -14.71 -8.61 13.76
C ALA A 353 -13.95 -7.56 14.59
N LYS A 354 -14.42 -7.21 15.78
CA LYS A 354 -13.71 -6.30 16.71
C LYS A 354 -12.34 -6.86 17.07
N GLY A 355 -12.27 -8.13 17.48
CA GLY A 355 -11.02 -8.79 17.83
C GLY A 355 -10.03 -8.87 16.65
N LEU A 356 -10.50 -9.26 15.45
CA LEU A 356 -9.65 -9.35 14.26
C LEU A 356 -9.15 -7.97 13.79
N ASN A 357 -10.00 -6.94 13.87
CA ASN A 357 -9.61 -5.58 13.54
C ASN A 357 -8.54 -5.04 14.51
N PHE A 358 -8.70 -5.31 15.81
CA PHE A 358 -7.71 -4.98 16.83
C PHE A 358 -6.37 -5.67 16.54
N LEU A 359 -6.36 -6.99 16.30
CA LEU A 359 -5.14 -7.73 15.95
C LEU A 359 -4.46 -7.15 14.71
N ASN A 360 -5.21 -6.81 13.66
CA ASN A 360 -4.65 -6.18 12.47
C ASN A 360 -4.04 -4.79 12.76
N SER A 361 -4.63 -4.01 13.68
CA SER A 361 -4.11 -2.69 14.09
C SER A 361 -2.74 -2.80 14.78
N VAL A 362 -2.54 -3.83 15.59
CA VAL A 362 -1.24 -4.15 16.23
C VAL A 362 -0.31 -4.99 15.34
N LYS A 363 -0.62 -5.09 14.04
CA LYS A 363 0.11 -5.86 13.01
C LYS A 363 0.30 -7.33 13.36
N MET A 364 -0.69 -7.90 14.04
CA MET A 364 -0.73 -9.30 14.44
C MET A 364 -1.66 -10.11 13.53
N VAL A 365 -1.10 -11.10 12.84
CA VAL A 365 -1.89 -12.17 12.19
C VAL A 365 -2.09 -13.35 13.17
N HIS A 366 -3.29 -13.91 13.17
CA HIS A 366 -3.73 -15.08 13.93
C HIS A 366 -3.38 -16.42 13.26
N ARG A 367 -3.58 -16.55 11.94
CA ARG A 367 -3.27 -17.75 11.12
C ARG A 367 -4.11 -19.02 11.32
N ASP A 368 -5.15 -18.97 12.16
CA ASP A 368 -5.99 -20.15 12.45
C ASP A 368 -7.42 -19.70 12.80
N ILE A 369 -8.00 -18.82 11.98
CA ILE A 369 -9.35 -18.30 12.21
C ILE A 369 -10.36 -19.38 11.83
N LYS A 370 -11.02 -19.95 12.84
CA LYS A 370 -12.05 -21.00 12.72
C LYS A 370 -12.92 -21.04 13.97
N SER A 371 -14.08 -21.68 13.89
CA SER A 371 -15.06 -21.71 15.00
C SER A 371 -14.56 -22.43 16.25
N GLU A 372 -13.63 -23.38 16.14
CA GLU A 372 -13.00 -24.06 17.27
C GLU A 372 -12.09 -23.10 18.08
N ASN A 373 -11.61 -22.02 17.46
CA ASN A 373 -10.72 -21.03 18.07
C ASN A 373 -11.45 -19.72 18.46
N ILE A 374 -12.78 -19.74 18.44
CA ILE A 374 -13.61 -18.70 19.03
C ILE A 374 -14.27 -19.28 20.27
N LEU A 375 -14.13 -18.63 21.42
CA LEU A 375 -14.76 -19.03 22.68
C LEU A 375 -15.96 -18.12 22.97
N ILE A 376 -17.00 -18.69 23.57
CA ILE A 376 -18.23 -17.98 23.93
C ILE A 376 -18.35 -17.94 25.45
N THR A 377 -18.43 -16.73 26.01
CA THR A 377 -18.65 -16.52 27.45
C THR A 377 -20.13 -16.66 27.83
N HIS A 378 -20.43 -16.71 29.12
CA HIS A 378 -21.81 -16.77 29.62
C HIS A 378 -22.67 -15.57 29.17
N HIS A 379 -22.06 -14.41 28.95
CA HIS A 379 -22.69 -13.19 28.42
C HIS A 379 -22.80 -13.17 26.88
N ASP A 380 -22.62 -14.31 26.21
CA ASP A 380 -22.68 -14.42 24.75
C ASP A 380 -21.66 -13.52 24.03
N ILE A 381 -20.51 -13.25 24.67
CA ILE A 381 -19.42 -12.49 24.08
C ILE A 381 -18.49 -13.46 23.38
N ALA A 382 -18.24 -13.22 22.09
CA ALA A 382 -17.27 -14.01 21.33
C ALA A 382 -15.85 -13.47 21.53
N LYS A 383 -14.92 -14.38 21.85
CA LYS A 383 -13.52 -14.08 22.10
C LYS A 383 -12.58 -14.97 21.30
N ILE A 384 -11.57 -14.39 20.68
CA ILE A 384 -10.59 -15.11 19.85
C ILE A 384 -9.52 -15.74 20.76
N THR A 385 -9.19 -17.02 20.52
CA THR A 385 -8.18 -17.79 21.28
C THR A 385 -7.23 -18.56 20.35
N ASN A 386 -6.27 -19.28 20.93
CA ASN A 386 -5.37 -20.21 20.24
C ASN A 386 -4.41 -19.54 19.24
N PHE A 387 -3.65 -18.56 19.73
CA PHE A 387 -2.58 -17.86 19.00
C PHE A 387 -1.30 -18.69 18.80
N SER A 388 -1.39 -20.01 18.95
CA SER A 388 -0.24 -20.89 19.12
C SER A 388 0.51 -21.26 17.84
N ARG A 389 -0.05 -20.98 16.65
CA ARG A 389 0.58 -21.27 15.34
C ARG A 389 1.60 -20.23 14.87
N ARG A 390 2.17 -19.44 15.79
CA ARG A 390 3.00 -18.29 15.43
C ARG A 390 4.45 -18.59 15.05
N PHE A 391 4.99 -19.77 15.33
CA PHE A 391 6.46 -19.92 15.38
C PHE A 391 7.08 -21.02 14.51
N ASP A 392 6.29 -21.91 13.91
CA ASP A 392 6.77 -22.82 12.87
C ASP A 392 6.21 -22.39 11.51
N ASP A 393 6.91 -21.49 10.82
CA ASP A 393 6.95 -21.49 9.36
C ASP A 393 7.98 -20.48 8.83
N ASP A 394 9.25 -20.72 9.18
CA ASP A 394 10.30 -20.39 8.25
C ASP A 394 10.16 -21.33 7.04
N ALA A 395 10.01 -20.76 5.85
CA ALA A 395 9.95 -21.47 4.57
C ALA A 395 8.77 -22.44 4.32
N GLY A 396 7.66 -22.31 5.04
CA GLY A 396 6.32 -22.65 4.54
C GLY A 396 6.03 -24.10 4.18
N ASN A 397 5.96 -24.90 5.23
CA ASN A 397 5.03 -26.00 5.26
C ASN A 397 3.99 -25.63 6.30
N ILE A 398 2.96 -24.87 5.88
CA ILE A 398 1.73 -24.75 6.67
C ILE A 398 1.31 -26.20 6.88
N ASP A 399 1.34 -26.67 8.14
CA ASP A 399 0.79 -27.97 8.49
C ASP A 399 -0.72 -27.87 8.28
N ILE A 400 -1.12 -28.23 7.06
CA ILE A 400 -2.50 -28.33 6.62
C ILE A 400 -3.06 -29.56 7.34
N SER A 401 -3.45 -29.37 8.60
CA SER A 401 -4.23 -30.38 9.30
C SER A 401 -5.54 -30.62 8.53
N LYS A 402 -6.05 -31.85 8.58
CA LYS A 402 -7.21 -32.32 7.79
C LYS A 402 -8.46 -31.42 7.93
N GLU A 403 -8.61 -30.73 9.06
CA GLU A 403 -9.77 -29.87 9.34
C GLU A 403 -9.53 -28.39 8.97
N ASN A 404 -8.29 -27.90 9.04
CA ASN A 404 -7.98 -26.49 8.80
C ASN A 404 -8.14 -26.05 7.34
N VAL A 405 -8.10 -27.00 6.40
CA VAL A 405 -8.33 -26.78 4.97
C VAL A 405 -9.60 -25.98 4.69
N ARG A 406 -10.67 -26.22 5.46
CA ARG A 406 -12.00 -25.66 5.24
C ARG A 406 -12.02 -24.13 5.34
N TYR A 407 -11.08 -23.53 6.06
CA TYR A 407 -11.00 -22.07 6.25
C TYR A 407 -9.89 -21.41 5.42
N ASN A 408 -9.07 -22.19 4.72
CA ASN A 408 -7.90 -21.67 4.03
C ASN A 408 -8.26 -21.02 2.69
N ALA A 409 -7.61 -19.90 2.41
CA ALA A 409 -7.76 -19.17 1.15
C ALA A 409 -7.20 -19.97 -0.04
N PRO A 410 -7.74 -19.81 -1.26
CA PRO A 410 -7.33 -20.59 -2.42
C PRO A 410 -5.83 -20.43 -2.77
N GLU A 411 -5.24 -19.25 -2.56
CA GLU A 411 -3.82 -18.99 -2.78
C GLU A 411 -2.91 -19.76 -1.81
N ILE A 412 -3.38 -20.02 -0.58
CA ILE A 412 -2.68 -20.86 0.39
C ILE A 412 -2.78 -22.33 -0.01
N LEU A 413 -3.96 -22.76 -0.46
CA LEU A 413 -4.20 -24.15 -0.85
C LEU A 413 -3.50 -24.54 -2.17
N ARG A 414 -3.33 -23.62 -3.11
CA ARG A 414 -2.61 -23.86 -4.38
C ARG A 414 -1.17 -24.33 -4.15
N ARG A 415 -0.51 -23.84 -3.09
CA ARG A 415 0.83 -24.27 -2.70
C ARG A 415 0.93 -25.77 -2.43
N GLY A 416 -0.12 -26.36 -1.85
CA GLY A 416 -0.15 -27.80 -1.53
C GLY A 416 -0.34 -28.70 -2.75
N PHE A 417 -0.81 -28.18 -3.90
CA PHE A 417 -1.12 -28.96 -5.09
C PHE A 417 0.05 -29.16 -6.04
N THR A 418 0.86 -28.15 -6.28
CA THR A 418 1.79 -28.18 -7.41
C THR A 418 3.07 -28.94 -7.11
N GLY A 419 3.46 -29.13 -5.83
CA GLY A 419 4.73 -29.79 -5.46
C GLY A 419 5.99 -29.10 -6.01
N GLU A 420 5.81 -28.08 -6.82
CA GLU A 420 6.84 -27.29 -7.43
C GLU A 420 7.43 -26.39 -6.35
N LYS A 421 8.71 -26.64 -6.04
CA LYS A 421 9.61 -25.64 -5.45
C LYS A 421 9.82 -24.51 -6.47
N GLU A 422 8.74 -23.89 -6.93
CA GLU A 422 8.81 -22.74 -7.82
C GLU A 422 9.28 -21.52 -7.02
N LYS A 423 10.09 -20.72 -7.71
CA LYS A 423 10.90 -19.60 -7.19
C LYS A 423 10.14 -18.81 -6.11
N LYS A 424 10.81 -18.58 -4.97
CA LYS A 424 10.39 -17.81 -3.77
C LYS A 424 9.68 -16.47 -4.04
N ASP A 425 9.66 -15.98 -5.27
CA ASP A 425 9.32 -14.60 -5.61
C ASP A 425 7.95 -14.43 -6.30
N LYS A 426 7.18 -15.50 -6.63
CA LYS A 426 5.99 -15.35 -7.49
C LYS A 426 4.62 -15.80 -6.96
N TYR A 427 4.51 -16.39 -5.78
CA TYR A 427 3.22 -16.70 -5.13
C TYR A 427 3.22 -16.22 -3.67
N SER A 428 2.15 -15.50 -3.26
CA SER A 428 2.20 -14.54 -2.16
C SER A 428 2.40 -15.20 -0.78
N LYS A 429 3.24 -14.55 0.02
CA LYS A 429 3.38 -14.78 1.45
C LYS A 429 1.99 -14.70 2.11
N TYR A 430 1.73 -15.52 3.14
CA TYR A 430 0.53 -15.39 3.96
C TYR A 430 0.38 -13.95 4.44
N ASP A 431 -0.78 -13.35 4.21
CA ASP A 431 -1.07 -11.95 4.52
C ASP A 431 -2.45 -11.80 5.17
N THR A 432 -2.83 -10.57 5.52
CA THR A 432 -4.14 -10.25 6.10
C THR A 432 -5.30 -10.63 5.18
N LYS A 433 -5.11 -10.72 3.85
CA LYS A 433 -6.18 -11.10 2.92
C LYS A 433 -6.53 -12.57 3.02
N CYS A 434 -5.59 -13.41 3.44
CA CYS A 434 -5.85 -14.81 3.79
C CYS A 434 -6.80 -14.90 5.01
N GLU A 435 -6.58 -14.06 6.02
CA GLU A 435 -7.42 -14.02 7.24
C GLU A 435 -8.83 -13.51 6.96
N VAL A 436 -8.96 -12.52 6.07
CA VAL A 436 -10.28 -12.04 5.61
C VAL A 436 -11.07 -13.17 4.96
N TYR A 437 -10.42 -14.04 4.19
CA TYR A 437 -11.06 -15.21 3.62
C TYR A 437 -11.54 -16.19 4.70
N SER A 438 -10.66 -16.56 5.64
CA SER A 438 -11.00 -17.46 6.74
C SER A 438 -12.16 -16.92 7.58
N PHE A 439 -12.16 -15.62 7.85
CA PHE A 439 -13.27 -14.96 8.54
C PHE A 439 -14.56 -14.98 7.70
N GLY A 440 -14.48 -14.80 6.37
CA GLY A 440 -15.63 -14.95 5.47
C GLY A 440 -16.29 -16.34 5.56
N ILE A 441 -15.49 -17.40 5.61
CA ILE A 441 -15.99 -18.77 5.82
C ILE A 441 -16.64 -18.92 7.21
N LEU A 442 -16.01 -18.36 8.25
CA LEU A 442 -16.55 -18.39 9.61
C LEU A 442 -17.89 -17.63 9.73
N LEU A 443 -18.04 -16.49 9.04
CA LEU A 443 -19.31 -15.76 8.96
C LEU A 443 -20.42 -16.62 8.31
N TRP A 444 -20.09 -17.33 7.23
CA TRP A 444 -21.04 -18.28 6.63
C TRP A 444 -21.44 -19.40 7.59
N GLU A 445 -20.47 -19.96 8.32
CA GLU A 445 -20.71 -21.01 9.32
C GLU A 445 -21.64 -20.53 10.46
N ILE A 446 -21.44 -19.31 10.96
CA ILE A 446 -22.32 -18.69 11.97
C ILE A 446 -23.74 -18.53 11.42
N ALA A 447 -23.86 -18.06 10.18
CA ALA A 447 -25.14 -17.79 9.55
C ALA A 447 -25.97 -19.06 9.29
N GLU A 448 -25.35 -20.07 8.68
CA GLU A 448 -25.99 -21.31 8.26
C GLU A 448 -25.98 -22.40 9.34
N ARG A 449 -25.19 -22.23 10.41
CA ARG A 449 -25.01 -23.21 11.50
C ARG A 449 -24.62 -24.60 10.97
N LYS A 450 -23.71 -24.64 9.99
CA LYS A 450 -23.25 -25.85 9.32
C LYS A 450 -21.74 -25.87 9.23
N ILE A 451 -21.17 -27.07 9.21
CA ILE A 451 -19.74 -27.24 8.98
C ILE A 451 -19.42 -26.83 7.53
N PRO A 452 -18.45 -25.93 7.29
CA PRO A 452 -18.09 -25.53 5.94
C PRO A 452 -17.66 -26.72 5.10
N TYR A 453 -18.19 -26.86 3.88
CA TYR A 453 -17.84 -27.93 2.95
C TYR A 453 -18.15 -29.35 3.46
N GLU A 454 -19.08 -29.51 4.40
CA GLU A 454 -19.42 -30.81 5.03
C GLU A 454 -19.76 -31.92 4.03
N GLN A 455 -20.36 -31.55 2.89
CA GLN A 455 -20.67 -32.45 1.79
C GLN A 455 -19.44 -33.14 1.18
N PHE A 456 -18.26 -32.57 1.35
CA PHE A 456 -16.99 -33.13 0.90
C PHE A 456 -16.25 -33.74 2.10
N LYS A 457 -16.24 -35.09 2.16
CA LYS A 457 -15.61 -35.85 3.25
C LYS A 457 -14.08 -35.83 3.17
N ASP A 458 -13.52 -35.79 1.97
CA ASP A 458 -12.08 -35.73 1.75
C ASP A 458 -11.59 -34.28 1.70
N PHE A 459 -10.58 -33.96 2.50
CA PHE A 459 -9.98 -32.63 2.53
C PHE A 459 -9.32 -32.26 1.19
N ILE A 460 -8.80 -33.24 0.44
CA ILE A 460 -8.26 -33.00 -0.92
C ILE A 460 -9.37 -32.54 -1.86
N GLU A 461 -10.58 -33.10 -1.72
CA GLU A 461 -11.73 -32.66 -2.51
C GLU A 461 -12.13 -31.23 -2.14
N VAL A 462 -12.18 -30.91 -0.84
CA VAL A 462 -12.43 -29.53 -0.37
C VAL A 462 -11.41 -28.58 -1.00
N MET A 463 -10.12 -28.90 -0.94
CA MET A 463 -9.06 -28.09 -1.54
C MET A 463 -9.29 -27.86 -3.03
N ARG A 464 -9.58 -28.93 -3.79
CA ARG A 464 -9.79 -28.85 -5.24
C ARG A 464 -11.01 -27.99 -5.59
N LYS A 465 -12.09 -28.11 -4.81
CA LYS A 465 -13.30 -27.29 -4.98
C LYS A 465 -13.02 -25.82 -4.71
N VAL A 466 -12.35 -25.50 -3.60
CA VAL A 466 -12.01 -24.12 -3.23
C VAL A 466 -11.08 -23.49 -4.29
N VAL A 467 -10.03 -24.20 -4.71
CA VAL A 467 -9.11 -23.71 -5.75
C VAL A 467 -9.81 -23.53 -7.10
N GLY A 468 -10.77 -24.42 -7.42
CA GLY A 468 -11.64 -24.34 -8.60
C GLY A 468 -12.74 -23.26 -8.51
N GLY A 469 -12.78 -22.45 -7.45
CA GLY A 469 -13.71 -21.33 -7.30
C GLY A 469 -15.06 -21.69 -6.67
N TYR A 470 -15.25 -22.93 -6.20
CA TYR A 470 -16.45 -23.29 -5.44
C TYR A 470 -16.46 -22.56 -4.09
N ARG A 471 -17.62 -22.02 -3.72
CA ARG A 471 -17.89 -21.40 -2.41
C ARG A 471 -19.22 -21.88 -1.90
N GLU A 472 -19.34 -21.92 -0.58
CA GLU A 472 -20.61 -22.21 0.06
C GLU A 472 -21.68 -21.17 -0.27
N LYS A 473 -22.94 -21.61 -0.33
CA LYS A 473 -24.09 -20.77 -0.66
C LYS A 473 -25.03 -20.69 0.55
N PHE A 474 -25.69 -19.55 0.69
CA PHE A 474 -26.78 -19.40 1.66
C PHE A 474 -28.00 -20.20 1.22
N ARG A 475 -28.77 -20.73 2.18
CA ARG A 475 -30.04 -21.41 1.88
C ARG A 475 -31.05 -20.44 1.26
N ALA A 476 -31.89 -20.94 0.36
CA ALA A 476 -32.99 -20.15 -0.19
C ALA A 476 -33.97 -19.75 0.93
N GLY A 477 -34.38 -18.47 0.95
CA GLY A 477 -35.28 -17.94 1.98
C GLY A 477 -34.66 -17.74 3.36
N THR A 478 -33.32 -17.68 3.46
CA THR A 478 -32.63 -17.41 4.74
C THR A 478 -33.03 -16.06 5.35
N ASP A 479 -33.07 -16.00 6.67
CA ASP A 479 -33.34 -14.82 7.50
C ASP A 479 -32.13 -13.87 7.59
N ILE A 480 -30.97 -14.30 7.08
CA ILE A 480 -29.73 -13.53 7.10
C ILE A 480 -29.83 -12.32 6.15
N PRO A 481 -29.59 -11.08 6.63
CA PRO A 481 -29.68 -9.87 5.82
C PRO A 481 -28.81 -9.91 4.56
N LYS A 482 -29.32 -9.34 3.46
CA LYS A 482 -28.61 -9.33 2.17
C LYS A 482 -27.22 -8.69 2.25
N LYS A 483 -27.08 -7.60 3.02
CA LYS A 483 -25.78 -6.96 3.28
C LYS A 483 -24.76 -7.90 3.93
N TYR A 484 -25.21 -8.76 4.86
CA TYR A 484 -24.36 -9.76 5.49
C TYR A 484 -23.90 -10.81 4.46
N GLN A 485 -24.82 -11.30 3.64
CA GLN A 485 -24.49 -12.27 2.58
C GLN A 485 -23.49 -11.69 1.57
N ASP A 486 -23.68 -10.44 1.17
CA ASP A 486 -22.78 -9.76 0.23
C ASP A 486 -21.40 -9.54 0.82
N LEU A 487 -21.31 -9.22 2.12
CA LEU A 487 -20.04 -9.15 2.86
C LEU A 487 -19.31 -10.50 2.83
N VAL A 488 -20.00 -11.59 3.16
CA VAL A 488 -19.44 -12.95 3.12
C VAL A 488 -18.91 -13.29 1.73
N ASN A 489 -19.72 -13.07 0.69
CA ASN A 489 -19.35 -13.38 -0.69
C ASN A 489 -18.11 -12.59 -1.15
N LYS A 490 -18.01 -11.30 -0.80
CA LYS A 490 -16.83 -10.47 -1.11
C LYS A 490 -15.58 -10.93 -0.33
N SER A 491 -15.74 -11.36 0.91
CA SER A 491 -14.63 -11.84 1.74
C SER A 491 -14.00 -13.13 1.23
N VAL A 492 -14.78 -14.00 0.61
CA VAL A 492 -14.29 -15.29 0.07
C VAL A 492 -13.90 -15.23 -1.42
N ASP A 493 -13.71 -14.03 -1.98
CA ASP A 493 -13.33 -13.87 -3.39
C ASP A 493 -12.01 -14.59 -3.72
N SER A 494 -11.91 -15.13 -4.93
CA SER A 494 -10.70 -15.83 -5.39
C SER A 494 -9.51 -14.88 -5.57
N ASN A 495 -9.76 -13.61 -5.89
CA ASN A 495 -8.75 -12.56 -5.96
C ASN A 495 -8.57 -11.90 -4.57
N PRO A 496 -7.40 -12.03 -3.92
CA PRO A 496 -7.13 -11.41 -2.61
C PRO A 496 -7.33 -9.88 -2.61
N GLY A 497 -7.04 -9.21 -3.74
CA GLY A 497 -7.20 -7.76 -3.86
C GLY A 497 -8.67 -7.29 -3.88
N SER A 498 -9.61 -8.18 -4.19
CA SER A 498 -11.06 -7.87 -4.21
C SER A 498 -11.72 -8.03 -2.85
N ARG A 499 -11.04 -8.70 -1.90
CA ARG A 499 -11.55 -8.91 -0.54
C ARG A 499 -11.51 -7.59 0.25
N PRO A 500 -12.49 -7.33 1.14
CA PRO A 500 -12.49 -6.15 1.99
C PRO A 500 -11.31 -6.13 2.98
N ILE A 501 -11.18 -5.05 3.73
CA ILE A 501 -10.29 -4.94 4.90
C ILE A 501 -11.10 -5.11 6.18
N PHE A 502 -10.47 -5.53 7.29
CA PHE A 502 -11.19 -5.80 8.54
C PHE A 502 -11.97 -4.60 9.08
N SER A 503 -11.46 -3.39 8.93
CA SER A 503 -12.16 -2.15 9.31
C SER A 503 -13.49 -1.99 8.57
N ARG A 504 -13.52 -2.33 7.28
CA ARG A 504 -14.73 -2.31 6.47
C ARG A 504 -15.70 -3.41 6.91
N MET A 505 -15.21 -4.62 7.16
CA MET A 505 -16.05 -5.72 7.64
C MET A 505 -16.68 -5.40 9.00
N LEU A 506 -15.91 -4.79 9.90
CA LEU A 506 -16.36 -4.39 11.22
C LEU A 506 -17.48 -3.35 11.15
N THR A 507 -17.29 -2.29 10.35
CA THR A 507 -18.30 -1.24 10.16
C THR A 507 -19.57 -1.77 9.48
N ASP A 508 -19.44 -2.61 8.45
CA ASP A 508 -20.60 -3.23 7.81
C ASP A 508 -21.37 -4.12 8.80
N LEU A 509 -20.70 -4.91 9.66
CA LEU A 509 -21.33 -5.74 10.68
C LEU A 509 -21.96 -4.92 11.82
N GLN A 510 -21.32 -3.83 12.23
CA GLN A 510 -21.85 -2.88 13.22
C GLN A 510 -23.15 -2.25 12.72
N ASP A 511 -23.15 -1.78 11.46
CA ASP A 511 -24.33 -1.21 10.83
C ASP A 511 -25.46 -2.24 10.73
N ILE A 512 -25.16 -3.48 10.35
CA ILE A 512 -26.15 -4.56 10.32
C ILE A 512 -26.71 -4.82 11.71
N PHE A 513 -25.86 -4.87 12.74
CA PHE A 513 -26.27 -5.11 14.13
C PHE A 513 -27.18 -4.00 14.65
N ARG A 514 -26.79 -2.72 14.50
CA ARG A 514 -27.57 -1.56 14.93
C ARG A 514 -28.93 -1.46 14.23
N ASN A 515 -29.00 -1.79 12.94
CA ASN A 515 -30.25 -1.78 12.19
C ASN A 515 -31.24 -2.86 12.65
N LEU A 516 -30.79 -3.91 13.35
CA LEU A 516 -31.68 -4.86 14.01
C LEU A 516 -32.23 -4.36 15.36
N GLU A 517 -31.65 -3.30 15.92
CA GLU A 517 -32.07 -2.72 17.21
C GLU A 517 -33.10 -1.60 17.04
N ALA A 518 -33.25 -1.03 15.84
CA ALA A 518 -34.18 0.05 15.59
C ALA A 518 -35.64 -0.46 15.49
N PRO A 519 -36.60 0.07 16.28
CA PRO A 519 -38.01 -0.18 16.04
C PRO A 519 -38.41 0.42 14.68
N THR A 520 -39.04 -0.40 13.84
CA THR A 520 -39.52 -0.03 12.49
C THR A 520 -40.37 1.24 12.55
N SER A 521 -39.82 2.36 12.07
CA SER A 521 -40.60 3.55 11.70
C SER A 521 -40.15 4.06 10.32
N ARG A 522 -41.15 4.56 9.61
CA ARG A 522 -41.28 4.74 8.15
C ARG A 522 -40.36 5.79 7.51
N PRO A 523 -40.21 5.77 6.17
CA PRO A 523 -39.26 6.62 5.44
C PRO A 523 -39.65 8.10 5.50
N ILE A 524 -38.68 8.97 5.76
CA ILE A 524 -38.85 10.42 5.66
C ILE A 524 -38.48 10.87 4.24
N SER A 525 -39.47 11.49 3.63
CA SER A 525 -39.54 12.12 2.32
C SER A 525 -38.59 13.30 2.14
N ASN A 526 -38.11 13.44 0.89
CA ASN A 526 -37.70 14.66 0.18
C ASN A 526 -37.89 16.00 0.91
N ILE A 527 -36.77 16.68 1.19
CA ILE A 527 -36.74 18.15 1.28
C ILE A 527 -35.52 18.64 0.50
N ALA A 528 -35.78 19.39 -0.57
CA ALA A 528 -34.80 20.08 -1.40
C ALA A 528 -34.19 21.28 -0.65
N PRO A 529 -32.95 21.70 -0.97
CA PRO A 529 -32.28 22.79 -0.27
C PRO A 529 -32.79 24.17 -0.70
N PRO A 530 -32.75 25.19 0.18
CA PRO A 530 -33.03 26.56 -0.23
C PRO A 530 -31.81 27.15 -0.95
N VAL A 531 -32.08 27.62 -2.16
CA VAL A 531 -31.20 28.46 -2.99
C VAL A 531 -30.94 29.80 -2.29
N ARG A 532 -29.67 30.19 -2.13
CA ARG A 532 -29.27 31.59 -1.87
C ARG A 532 -28.25 32.05 -2.91
N LYS A 533 -28.55 33.21 -3.47
CA LYS A 533 -27.92 33.87 -4.63
C LYS A 533 -26.52 34.41 -4.32
N MET A 534 -25.68 34.44 -5.35
CA MET A 534 -24.41 35.15 -5.45
C MET A 534 -24.56 36.67 -5.25
N THR A 535 -23.55 37.29 -4.63
CA THR A 535 -23.09 38.66 -4.95
C THR A 535 -21.57 38.79 -4.77
N GLN A 536 -20.98 39.58 -5.66
CA GLN A 536 -19.56 39.87 -5.91
C GLN A 536 -19.04 41.05 -5.07
N SER A 537 -17.85 40.94 -4.45
CA SER A 537 -16.83 42.02 -4.30
C SER A 537 -15.61 41.50 -3.50
N THR A 538 -14.45 41.26 -4.13
CA THR A 538 -13.24 42.13 -4.20
C THR A 538 -12.45 42.16 -2.88
N ILE A 539 -11.37 41.36 -2.77
CA ILE A 539 -9.94 41.77 -2.83
C ILE A 539 -9.60 42.87 -1.82
N GLU A 540 -8.84 42.52 -0.77
CA GLU A 540 -7.60 43.19 -0.32
C GLU A 540 -7.00 42.47 0.91
N ALA A 541 -5.68 42.61 1.06
CA ALA A 541 -4.79 42.16 2.14
C ALA A 541 -4.15 40.75 2.03
N ILE A 542 -3.12 40.63 1.19
CA ILE A 542 -1.95 39.77 1.45
C ILE A 542 -0.73 40.68 1.48
N GLU A 543 -0.35 41.14 2.68
CA GLU A 543 0.99 41.61 3.02
C GLU A 543 1.21 41.33 4.51
N ASP A 544 1.66 40.11 4.82
CA ASP A 544 2.64 39.84 5.87
C ASP A 544 2.89 38.33 5.96
N TYR A 545 4.10 37.91 5.59
CA TYR A 545 4.91 36.80 6.13
C TYR A 545 6.01 36.48 5.11
N ALA A 546 7.02 37.35 5.05
CA ALA A 546 8.31 37.01 4.48
C ALA A 546 9.09 36.21 5.54
N ILE A 547 9.39 34.94 5.26
CA ILE A 547 10.38 34.18 6.02
C ILE A 547 11.71 34.32 5.28
N ASN A 548 12.66 35.03 5.89
CA ASN A 548 14.06 35.02 5.52
C ASN A 548 14.61 33.60 5.75
N LEU A 549 15.06 32.94 4.69
CA LEU A 549 15.86 31.73 4.76
C LEU A 549 17.31 32.12 4.47
N ASP A 550 18.14 32.13 5.51
CA ASP A 550 19.59 32.24 5.40
C ASP A 550 20.13 31.11 4.50
N SER A 551 20.99 31.49 3.55
CA SER A 551 21.45 30.68 2.42
C SER A 551 22.55 29.65 2.73
N ASP A 552 22.78 29.29 4.00
CA ASP A 552 24.06 28.69 4.40
C ASP A 552 24.04 27.20 4.77
N SER A 553 23.01 26.41 4.40
CA SER A 553 23.01 24.96 4.71
C SER A 553 23.00 23.99 3.51
N PHE A 554 23.27 24.43 2.29
CA PHE A 554 23.43 23.52 1.14
C PHE A 554 24.80 23.68 0.46
N ASN A 555 25.86 23.47 1.23
CA ASN A 555 27.19 23.22 0.66
C ASN A 555 27.53 21.73 0.83
N THR A 556 27.20 20.95 -0.20
CA THR A 556 27.99 19.76 -0.55
C THR A 556 28.49 19.95 -1.97
N VAL A 557 29.81 19.88 -2.11
CA VAL A 557 30.60 20.16 -3.31
C VAL A 557 30.10 19.27 -4.46
N TRP A 558 29.48 19.87 -5.47
CA TRP A 558 29.27 19.24 -6.78
C TRP A 558 30.03 20.04 -7.84
N ASP A 559 30.89 19.34 -8.58
CA ASP A 559 31.73 19.88 -9.65
C ASP A 559 30.94 20.81 -10.59
N SER A 560 31.47 22.01 -10.80
CA SER A 560 31.01 23.00 -11.78
C SER A 560 31.15 22.44 -13.20
N PHE A 561 30.18 21.64 -13.64
CA PHE A 561 30.05 21.18 -15.01
C PHE A 561 28.86 21.89 -15.67
N ASP A 562 29.06 22.43 -16.88
CA ASP A 562 28.04 23.18 -17.62
C ASP A 562 27.18 22.19 -18.43
N TYR A 563 25.96 21.90 -17.95
CA TYR A 563 25.08 20.89 -18.53
C TYR A 563 24.22 21.48 -19.66
N MET A 564 24.15 20.78 -20.80
CA MET A 564 23.33 21.16 -21.97
C MET A 564 21.99 20.41 -22.00
N THR A 565 21.01 20.91 -22.76
CA THR A 565 19.70 20.23 -22.93
C THR A 565 19.83 18.88 -23.62
N LEU A 566 18.87 17.98 -23.33
CA LEU A 566 18.85 16.65 -23.95
C LEU A 566 18.76 16.73 -25.48
N ASN A 567 17.99 17.67 -26.02
CA ASN A 567 17.89 17.87 -27.46
C ASN A 567 19.20 18.39 -28.05
N LYS A 568 19.90 19.30 -27.37
CA LYS A 568 21.22 19.78 -27.81
C LYS A 568 22.28 18.67 -27.78
N ALA A 569 22.28 17.83 -26.74
CA ALA A 569 23.16 16.67 -26.65
C ALA A 569 22.94 15.69 -27.81
N ILE A 570 21.67 15.48 -28.22
CA ILE A 570 21.31 14.61 -29.35
C ILE A 570 21.70 15.25 -30.69
N GLU A 571 21.50 16.55 -30.85
CA GLU A 571 21.93 17.29 -32.04
C GLU A 571 23.45 17.19 -32.22
N LEU A 572 24.21 17.45 -31.15
CA LEU A 572 25.67 17.36 -31.16
C LEU A 572 26.18 15.94 -31.43
N HIS A 573 25.46 14.91 -30.97
CA HIS A 573 25.75 13.53 -31.36
C HIS A 573 25.65 13.30 -32.88
N LYS A 574 24.73 14.01 -33.56
CA LYS A 574 24.49 13.86 -35.01
C LYS A 574 25.44 14.70 -35.87
N THR A 575 25.93 15.84 -35.39
CA THR A 575 26.61 16.84 -36.24
C THR A 575 28.14 16.83 -36.22
N ASP A 576 28.83 16.27 -35.22
CA ASP A 576 30.31 16.25 -35.23
C ASP A 576 30.93 15.11 -34.38
N SER A 577 31.96 14.43 -34.91
CA SER A 577 32.56 13.20 -34.35
C SER A 577 33.71 13.42 -33.36
N LYS A 578 34.01 14.67 -32.97
CA LYS A 578 35.19 15.02 -32.15
C LYS A 578 34.92 15.73 -30.82
N LYS A 579 33.68 16.12 -30.48
CA LYS A 579 33.37 16.59 -29.11
C LYS A 579 33.35 15.42 -28.14
N ASP A 580 33.88 15.65 -26.94
CA ASP A 580 34.14 14.63 -25.92
C ASP A 580 32.90 13.76 -25.67
N LYS A 581 32.87 12.53 -26.19
CA LYS A 581 31.77 11.57 -26.00
C LYS A 581 31.47 11.33 -24.52
N LYS A 582 32.45 11.59 -23.66
CA LYS A 582 32.35 11.61 -22.20
C LYS A 582 31.38 12.68 -21.67
N ILE A 583 31.38 13.87 -22.27
CA ILE A 583 30.49 14.99 -21.90
C ILE A 583 29.04 14.65 -22.27
N LEU A 584 28.84 14.13 -23.48
CA LEU A 584 27.52 13.68 -23.94
C LEU A 584 27.02 12.51 -23.10
N TYR A 585 27.89 11.56 -22.75
CA TYR A 585 27.54 10.47 -21.85
C TYR A 585 27.07 11.00 -20.50
N LYS A 586 27.81 11.90 -19.84
CA LYS A 586 27.39 12.51 -18.57
C LYS A 586 26.02 13.18 -18.69
N CYS A 587 25.75 13.89 -19.77
CA CYS A 587 24.42 14.48 -20.00
C CYS A 587 23.33 13.39 -20.07
N PHE A 588 23.52 12.36 -20.90
CA PHE A 588 22.55 11.26 -21.00
C PHE A 588 22.40 10.46 -19.70
N ASP A 589 23.48 10.33 -18.94
CA ASP A 589 23.54 9.67 -17.64
C ASP A 589 22.60 10.36 -16.65
N THR A 590 22.76 11.68 -16.51
CA THR A 590 21.97 12.52 -15.63
C THR A 590 20.48 12.53 -16.01
N TYR A 591 20.12 12.74 -17.27
CA TYR A 591 18.71 12.72 -17.67
C TYR A 591 18.07 11.33 -17.56
N ALA A 592 18.86 10.26 -17.70
CA ALA A 592 18.35 8.91 -17.52
C ALA A 592 18.06 8.59 -16.04
N GLU A 593 18.81 9.20 -15.10
CA GLU A 593 18.52 9.14 -13.66
C GLU A 593 17.23 9.89 -13.31
N MET A 594 16.88 10.92 -14.07
CA MET A 594 15.61 11.66 -13.99
C MET A 594 14.45 10.96 -14.73
N ASP A 595 14.54 9.64 -14.85
CA ASP A 595 13.58 8.74 -15.50
C ASP A 595 13.28 8.98 -17.00
N ASN A 596 13.99 9.90 -17.69
CA ASN A 596 13.69 10.26 -19.08
C ASN A 596 13.93 9.08 -20.05
N PRO A 597 12.92 8.64 -20.82
CA PRO A 597 13.01 7.45 -21.69
C PRO A 597 14.01 7.63 -22.84
N LYS A 598 14.08 8.83 -23.42
CA LYS A 598 14.98 9.14 -24.53
C LYS A 598 16.43 9.18 -24.04
N ALA A 599 16.66 9.71 -22.84
CA ALA A 599 17.97 9.70 -22.20
C ALA A 599 18.41 8.29 -21.81
N LYS A 600 17.52 7.45 -21.24
CA LYS A 600 17.80 6.03 -20.96
C LYS A 600 18.27 5.27 -22.20
N TYR A 601 17.64 5.51 -23.36
CA TYR A 601 18.09 4.95 -24.63
C TYR A 601 19.49 5.44 -25.02
N TRP A 602 19.76 6.75 -24.95
CA TRP A 602 21.07 7.29 -25.33
C TRP A 602 22.18 6.87 -24.35
N LYS A 603 21.90 6.80 -23.05
CA LYS A 603 22.79 6.22 -22.04
C LYS A 603 23.12 4.77 -22.37
N ALA A 604 22.09 3.93 -22.59
CA ALA A 604 22.27 2.54 -23.00
C ALA A 604 23.07 2.41 -24.30
N TYR A 605 22.81 3.27 -25.28
CA TYR A 605 23.53 3.30 -26.55
C TYR A 605 25.02 3.60 -26.34
N TYR A 606 25.36 4.62 -25.54
CA TYR A 606 26.75 4.98 -25.27
C TYR A 606 27.50 3.90 -24.47
N ILE A 607 26.83 3.24 -23.50
CA ILE A 607 27.39 2.09 -22.77
C ILE A 607 27.67 0.95 -23.76
N SER A 608 26.70 0.60 -24.61
CA SER A 608 26.83 -0.49 -25.59
C SER A 608 27.90 -0.25 -26.66
N LYS A 609 28.27 1.01 -26.89
CA LYS A 609 29.32 1.42 -27.85
C LYS A 609 30.69 1.62 -27.21
N GLY A 610 30.80 1.45 -25.89
CA GLY A 610 32.04 1.70 -25.15
C GLY A 610 32.43 3.17 -25.09
N TRP A 611 31.47 4.09 -25.20
CA TRP A 611 31.67 5.54 -25.13
C TRP A 611 31.33 6.13 -23.76
N SER A 612 30.95 5.28 -22.79
CA SER A 612 30.75 5.67 -21.40
C SER A 612 32.08 5.79 -20.64
N ASN A 613 32.05 6.50 -19.52
CA ASN A 613 33.16 6.56 -18.55
C ASN A 613 33.08 5.45 -17.47
N LEU A 614 32.25 4.42 -17.68
CA LEU A 614 32.06 3.34 -16.71
C LEU A 614 33.26 2.38 -16.71
N GLU A 615 33.96 2.32 -15.59
CA GLU A 615 34.99 1.32 -15.30
C GLU A 615 34.34 0.03 -14.78
N CYS A 616 33.73 -0.74 -15.68
CA CYS A 616 33.16 -2.05 -15.35
C CYS A 616 33.38 -3.07 -16.47
N SER A 617 33.16 -4.35 -16.16
CA SER A 617 33.35 -5.43 -17.14
C SER A 617 32.36 -5.34 -18.29
N GLU A 618 32.72 -5.84 -19.48
CA GLU A 618 31.83 -5.88 -20.65
C GLU A 618 30.51 -6.63 -20.37
N LYS A 619 30.55 -7.63 -19.47
CA LYS A 619 29.36 -8.36 -19.02
C LYS A 619 28.40 -7.46 -18.22
N GLU A 620 28.92 -6.57 -17.38
CA GLU A 620 28.14 -5.61 -16.61
C GLU A 620 27.60 -4.49 -17.50
N LYS A 621 28.39 -4.00 -18.46
CA LYS A 621 27.93 -3.03 -19.47
C LYS A 621 26.76 -3.58 -20.29
N HIS A 622 26.83 -4.85 -20.71
CA HIS A 622 25.71 -5.50 -21.39
C HIS A 622 24.47 -5.62 -20.50
N LYS A 623 24.63 -5.98 -19.23
CA LYS A 623 23.51 -6.09 -18.28
C LYS A 623 22.82 -4.74 -18.02
N LEU A 624 23.61 -3.67 -17.86
CA LEU A 624 23.08 -2.33 -17.65
C LEU A 624 22.40 -1.79 -18.92
N SER A 625 23.02 -2.00 -20.10
CA SER A 625 22.45 -1.55 -21.38
C SER A 625 21.11 -2.22 -21.67
N VAL A 626 20.97 -3.54 -21.44
CA VAL A 626 19.71 -4.25 -21.72
C VAL A 626 18.58 -3.82 -20.78
N GLN A 627 18.89 -3.53 -19.51
CA GLN A 627 17.91 -2.99 -18.55
C GLN A 627 17.42 -1.60 -18.96
N LEU A 628 18.33 -0.71 -19.35
CA LEU A 628 18.01 0.64 -19.79
C LEU A 628 17.25 0.66 -21.12
N PHE A 629 17.64 -0.19 -22.09
CA PHE A 629 16.88 -0.34 -23.33
C PHE A 629 15.49 -0.91 -23.07
N LYS A 630 15.31 -1.84 -22.12
CA LYS A 630 14.00 -2.35 -21.74
C LYS A 630 13.11 -1.23 -21.17
N ALA A 631 13.63 -0.48 -20.21
CA ALA A 631 12.92 0.64 -19.60
C ALA A 631 12.51 1.71 -20.63
N ALA A 632 13.37 1.99 -21.62
CA ALA A 632 13.04 2.89 -22.71
C ALA A 632 12.04 2.29 -23.72
N ALA A 633 12.12 0.98 -23.98
CA ALA A 633 11.23 0.28 -24.92
C ALA A 633 9.81 0.07 -24.40
N ASP A 634 9.64 0.09 -23.08
CA ASP A 634 8.34 -0.05 -22.39
C ASP A 634 7.66 1.29 -22.11
N TYR A 635 8.34 2.42 -22.33
CA TYR A 635 7.78 3.76 -22.15
C TYR A 635 7.00 4.19 -23.41
N GLY A 636 5.70 3.88 -23.42
CA GLY A 636 4.78 4.23 -24.52
C GLY A 636 4.97 3.39 -25.79
N GLU A 637 4.08 3.55 -26.77
CA GLU A 637 4.16 2.81 -28.03
C GLU A 637 5.18 3.41 -29.03
N GLU A 638 5.70 4.63 -28.82
CA GLU A 638 6.33 5.45 -29.88
C GLU A 638 7.88 5.42 -29.95
N PHE A 639 8.57 4.49 -29.28
CA PHE A 639 10.05 4.45 -29.30
C PHE A 639 10.67 3.21 -29.95
N PRO A 640 10.54 3.06 -31.29
CA PRO A 640 10.89 1.82 -31.98
C PRO A 640 12.40 1.52 -32.02
N ASP A 641 13.27 2.54 -31.95
CA ASP A 641 14.72 2.34 -31.86
C ASP A 641 15.13 1.60 -30.57
N ALA A 642 14.50 1.93 -29.44
CA ALA A 642 14.74 1.25 -28.17
C ALA A 642 14.21 -0.19 -28.20
N GLN A 643 13.02 -0.39 -28.77
CA GLN A 643 12.40 -1.70 -28.96
C GLN A 643 13.29 -2.62 -29.83
N LEU A 644 13.84 -2.11 -30.94
CA LEU A 644 14.79 -2.84 -31.79
C LEU A 644 16.06 -3.24 -30.99
N ARG A 645 16.69 -2.29 -30.30
CA ARG A 645 17.95 -2.53 -29.59
C ARG A 645 17.80 -3.51 -28.44
N TYR A 646 16.70 -3.41 -27.69
CA TYR A 646 16.34 -4.39 -26.67
C TYR A 646 16.18 -5.79 -27.28
N ALA A 647 15.37 -5.91 -28.34
CA ALA A 647 15.13 -7.18 -29.02
C ALA A 647 16.43 -7.84 -29.52
N LEU A 648 17.37 -7.06 -30.07
CA LEU A 648 18.67 -7.57 -30.50
C LEU A 648 19.52 -8.09 -29.33
N MET A 649 19.53 -7.39 -28.19
CA MET A 649 20.29 -7.82 -27.01
C MET A 649 19.72 -9.10 -26.40
N VAL A 650 18.39 -9.21 -26.31
CA VAL A 650 17.70 -10.43 -25.84
C VAL A 650 17.95 -11.58 -26.81
N MET A 651 17.83 -11.38 -28.12
CA MET A 651 18.07 -12.41 -29.13
C MET A 651 19.50 -12.96 -29.07
N GLN A 652 20.49 -12.08 -28.82
CA GLN A 652 21.91 -12.44 -28.73
C GLN A 652 22.34 -12.92 -27.34
N GLY A 653 21.46 -12.86 -26.33
CA GLY A 653 21.81 -13.19 -24.94
C GLY A 653 22.82 -12.23 -24.31
N LYS A 654 22.89 -10.98 -24.78
CA LYS A 654 23.81 -9.96 -24.26
C LYS A 654 23.22 -9.32 -23.00
N GLY A 655 23.79 -9.65 -21.84
CA GLY A 655 23.39 -9.07 -20.55
C GLY A 655 22.12 -9.66 -19.93
N VAL A 656 21.41 -10.52 -20.67
CA VAL A 656 20.19 -11.23 -20.28
C VAL A 656 20.23 -12.65 -20.86
N LYS A 657 19.51 -13.59 -20.25
CA LYS A 657 19.36 -14.93 -20.85
C LYS A 657 18.66 -14.79 -22.21
N PRO A 658 19.15 -15.48 -23.26
CA PRO A 658 18.52 -15.38 -24.56
C PRO A 658 17.09 -15.91 -24.53
N ASP A 659 16.16 -15.08 -25.02
CA ASP A 659 14.73 -15.39 -25.12
C ASP A 659 14.24 -14.98 -26.51
N LYS A 660 14.03 -15.99 -27.37
CA LYS A 660 13.65 -15.75 -28.76
C LYS A 660 12.23 -15.19 -28.85
N ASP A 661 11.30 -15.66 -28.02
CA ASP A 661 9.90 -15.25 -28.09
C ASP A 661 9.72 -13.81 -27.61
N GLU A 662 10.43 -13.43 -26.53
CA GLU A 662 10.44 -12.06 -26.07
C GLU A 662 11.09 -11.12 -27.11
N ALA A 663 12.22 -11.51 -27.72
CA ALA A 663 12.85 -10.70 -28.76
C ALA A 663 11.93 -10.48 -29.98
N ILE A 664 11.23 -11.52 -30.44
CA ILE A 664 10.27 -11.41 -31.55
C ILE A 664 9.10 -10.49 -31.21
N LYS A 665 8.59 -10.53 -29.97
CA LYS A 665 7.53 -9.61 -29.51
C LYS A 665 7.96 -8.14 -29.64
N TYR A 666 9.18 -7.79 -29.25
CA TYR A 666 9.67 -6.41 -29.36
C TYR A 666 10.07 -6.01 -30.79
N PHE A 667 10.56 -6.95 -31.61
CA PHE A 667 10.73 -6.70 -33.04
C PHE A 667 9.40 -6.41 -33.74
N LEU A 668 8.32 -7.13 -33.39
CA LEU A 668 6.97 -6.87 -33.92
C LEU A 668 6.45 -5.50 -33.48
N LYS A 669 6.67 -5.10 -32.22
CA LYS A 669 6.34 -3.75 -31.75
C LYS A 669 7.05 -2.67 -32.57
N ALA A 670 8.37 -2.78 -32.74
CA ALA A 670 9.16 -1.83 -33.51
C ALA A 670 8.73 -1.79 -35.00
N ALA A 671 8.42 -2.95 -35.58
CA ALA A 671 7.95 -3.07 -36.96
C ALA A 671 6.56 -2.43 -37.16
N LYS A 672 5.62 -2.61 -36.23
CA LYS A 672 4.31 -1.93 -36.27
C LYS A 672 4.45 -0.41 -36.27
N ASN A 673 5.43 0.11 -35.54
CA ASN A 673 5.78 1.53 -35.50
C ASN A 673 6.67 1.99 -36.66
N GLY A 674 6.73 1.21 -37.75
CA GLY A 674 7.37 1.66 -38.97
C GLY A 674 8.89 1.48 -39.03
N HIS A 675 9.52 0.79 -38.08
CA HIS A 675 10.98 0.64 -38.07
C HIS A 675 11.47 -0.41 -39.07
N PHE A 676 12.14 0.04 -40.12
CA PHE A 676 12.51 -0.78 -41.27
C PHE A 676 13.50 -1.92 -40.95
N VAL A 677 14.48 -1.70 -40.05
CA VAL A 677 15.38 -2.78 -39.60
C VAL A 677 14.64 -3.88 -38.82
N ALA A 678 13.66 -3.51 -38.00
CA ALA A 678 12.84 -4.48 -37.27
C ALA A 678 11.95 -5.28 -38.22
N MET A 679 11.37 -4.63 -39.23
CA MET A 679 10.62 -5.30 -40.31
C MET A 679 11.48 -6.33 -41.03
N PHE A 680 12.74 -6.03 -41.35
CA PHE A 680 13.66 -7.00 -41.95
C PHE A 680 13.94 -8.21 -41.04
N ASN A 681 14.20 -7.96 -39.75
CA ASN A 681 14.42 -9.04 -38.77
C ASN A 681 13.17 -9.91 -38.58
N ILE A 682 11.98 -9.33 -38.62
CA ILE A 682 10.71 -10.09 -38.58
C ILE A 682 10.47 -10.88 -39.87
N ALA A 683 10.79 -10.30 -41.03
CA ALA A 683 10.66 -10.99 -42.30
C ALA A 683 11.53 -12.26 -42.34
N THR A 684 12.78 -12.16 -41.89
CA THR A 684 13.68 -13.33 -41.78
C THR A 684 13.17 -14.37 -40.79
N TYR A 685 12.55 -13.96 -39.68
CA TYR A 685 11.89 -14.89 -38.75
C TYR A 685 10.73 -15.65 -39.41
N TYR A 686 9.82 -14.96 -40.11
CA TYR A 686 8.70 -15.62 -40.78
C TYR A 686 9.15 -16.55 -41.91
N TYR A 687 10.18 -16.19 -42.67
CA TYR A 687 10.78 -17.11 -43.64
C TYR A 687 11.35 -18.38 -42.99
N SER A 688 11.94 -18.26 -41.80
CA SER A 688 12.45 -19.44 -41.07
C SER A 688 11.35 -20.39 -40.60
N ARG A 689 10.10 -19.91 -40.52
CA ARG A 689 8.90 -20.68 -40.15
C ARG A 689 8.07 -21.13 -41.35
N HIS A 690 8.57 -20.92 -42.58
CA HIS A 690 7.84 -21.18 -43.83
C HIS A 690 6.55 -20.33 -43.98
N GLU A 691 6.45 -19.21 -43.26
CA GLU A 691 5.33 -18.26 -43.34
C GLU A 691 5.65 -17.18 -44.40
N TYR A 692 5.70 -17.60 -45.66
CA TYR A 692 6.22 -16.78 -46.76
C TYR A 692 5.41 -15.52 -47.05
N GLU A 693 4.09 -15.54 -46.88
CA GLU A 693 3.22 -14.38 -47.11
C GLU A 693 3.57 -13.23 -46.15
N LEU A 694 3.67 -13.54 -44.85
CA LEU A 694 3.98 -12.57 -43.82
C LEU A 694 5.46 -12.14 -43.89
N GLY A 695 6.35 -13.08 -44.25
CA GLY A 695 7.75 -12.77 -44.57
C GLY A 695 7.90 -11.77 -45.72
N ASN A 696 7.17 -11.98 -46.83
CA ASN A 696 7.17 -11.08 -47.99
C ASN A 696 6.61 -9.70 -47.62
N TYR A 697 5.51 -9.65 -46.87
CA TYR A 697 4.89 -8.40 -46.42
C TYR A 697 5.89 -7.49 -45.66
N TYR A 698 6.57 -8.04 -44.65
CA TYR A 698 7.54 -7.27 -43.86
C TYR A 698 8.83 -6.97 -44.65
N MET A 699 9.25 -7.86 -45.55
CA MET A 699 10.43 -7.64 -46.39
C MET A 699 10.21 -6.49 -47.38
N ILE A 700 9.07 -6.49 -48.08
CA ILE A 700 8.66 -5.42 -49.02
C ILE A 700 8.50 -4.10 -48.25
N SER A 701 7.83 -4.13 -47.09
CA SER A 701 7.67 -2.96 -46.24
C SER A 701 9.00 -2.34 -45.78
N SER A 702 10.00 -3.18 -45.47
CA SER A 702 11.35 -2.74 -45.14
C SER A 702 12.08 -2.14 -46.36
N ALA A 703 11.94 -2.75 -47.54
CA ALA A 703 12.54 -2.28 -48.78
C ALA A 703 11.96 -0.93 -49.23
N ASN A 704 10.64 -0.73 -49.10
CA ASN A 704 9.95 0.52 -49.44
C ASN A 704 10.33 1.69 -48.53
N LYS A 705 10.86 1.38 -47.35
CA LYS A 705 11.47 2.37 -46.44
C LYS A 705 12.96 2.58 -46.67
N GLY A 706 13.52 2.05 -47.75
CA GLY A 706 14.90 2.30 -48.18
C GLY A 706 15.95 1.40 -47.51
N PHE A 707 15.58 0.30 -46.84
CA PHE A 707 16.57 -0.55 -46.20
C PHE A 707 17.33 -1.41 -47.24
N GLU A 708 18.61 -1.11 -47.43
CA GLU A 708 19.43 -1.66 -48.52
C GLU A 708 19.50 -3.19 -48.53
N GLN A 709 19.57 -3.84 -47.36
CA GLN A 709 19.59 -5.31 -47.30
C GLN A 709 18.25 -5.94 -47.72
N ALA A 710 17.12 -5.28 -47.44
CA ALA A 710 15.80 -5.74 -47.90
C ALA A 710 15.64 -5.54 -49.41
N ILE A 711 16.07 -4.38 -49.93
CA ILE A 711 16.12 -4.07 -51.37
C ILE A 711 16.92 -5.14 -52.13
N ASN A 712 18.12 -5.46 -51.65
CA ASN A 712 18.99 -6.45 -52.27
C ASN A 712 18.38 -7.86 -52.22
N TYR A 713 17.68 -8.20 -51.13
CA TYR A 713 16.96 -9.47 -51.01
C TYR A 713 15.83 -9.57 -52.04
N CYS A 714 14.99 -8.54 -52.16
CA CYS A 714 13.88 -8.53 -53.11
C CYS A 714 14.37 -8.61 -54.56
N LYS A 715 15.41 -7.85 -54.92
CA LYS A 715 16.06 -7.93 -56.24
C LYS A 715 16.57 -9.35 -56.56
N LYS A 716 17.26 -9.99 -55.60
CA LYS A 716 17.79 -11.36 -55.78
C LYS A 716 16.68 -12.41 -55.94
N LYS A 717 15.49 -12.15 -55.40
CA LYS A 717 14.37 -13.09 -55.40
C LYS A 717 13.29 -12.75 -56.43
N ASN A 718 13.50 -11.73 -57.29
CA ASN A 718 12.50 -11.21 -58.24
C ASN A 718 11.16 -10.85 -57.57
N ILE A 719 11.20 -10.36 -56.34
CA ILE A 719 10.03 -9.88 -55.61
C ILE A 719 9.84 -8.40 -55.96
N SER A 720 8.67 -8.01 -56.46
CA SER A 720 8.33 -6.60 -56.68
C SER A 720 8.05 -5.94 -55.33
N TYR A 721 8.66 -4.77 -55.06
CA TYR A 721 8.50 -4.03 -53.81
C TYR A 721 8.21 -2.56 -54.09
#